data_AF-E8LYT1-F1
#
_entry.id   AF-E8LYT1-F1
#
_cell.length_a   1.000
_cell.length_b   1.000
_cell.length_c   1.000
_cell.angle_alpha   90.00
_cell.angle_beta   90.00
_cell.angle_gamma   90.00
#
_symmetry.space_group_name_H-M   'P 1'
#
loop_
_entity.id
_entity.type
_entity.pdbx_description
1 polymer ?
#
loop_
_entity_poly.entity_id
_entity_poly.type
_entity_poly.pdbx_seq_one_letter_code
_entity_poly.pdbx_strand_id
1 'polypeptide(L)'
;MNHTFSFNGPHTNPDYEAYQYTHQSGLTHFNVQDQSDTGRYSGALFVATPSENDSGIAHALEHLVFRQSQAFPDSTTLFQLVALTDIQINASTLNGVTCFHFSSSCRDYFYLAARYLLSGMLNPAIQSKHCVEEIFDGVSRGVIYRELLGYQNNPNYLHQLQVLRGDQSPQRIACYGGTTDTLAQITLDKLKQYHQDYYRCNNIELITSYDQVESLHNELEPLLAKYGARSSQFKPTKAIQLCSNSEGIAEIIAGSDKVFSWWINIEFFHYIKRQLPELRKMATKYGVQLLPISNESNSEDKFGLRILARDDQIDTFHAQLIRTLDTGNAYAQGYCVESGKHPGSIGHLMNFYYSKLHSSNSVDSQTFSRQITQPPHVSQLAHIAPTLHNAGSKLDGRKPNTDEQILSRVIPQLREVPTWHSKVHRWQNLVTVNLSKDINARVVAKLIEKTSSMRTLAYGSKLLVETNSTHHSLKADIDHLITQHPSCKLPELPQLLHPLIEQLEQGDHQTVDHHCWLYGIAVPVEYRLIAQLSQYLIQSSAQFLRPRIQGECYVISSLYCEHSKQLYFYSVFDCQPDQRQQHITQALQRIADDIVFIKQTLPLIKNKLIHQHPIRFGALTPTQLAQVDQDSNEPLDSVHLEKLLKQVSETCIRHFLFHLTNEIINSTSHIQG
;
A
#
# COMPACT_ATOMS: atom_id res chain seq x y z
N MET A 1 31.63 17.03 27.15
CA MET A 1 31.60 16.66 25.72
C MET A 1 30.87 17.78 25.00
N ASN A 2 31.41 18.35 23.93
CA ASN A 2 30.65 19.32 23.13
C ASN A 2 29.55 18.53 22.41
N HIS A 3 28.31 18.64 22.87
CA HIS A 3 27.18 17.98 22.21
C HIS A 3 27.08 18.50 20.77
N THR A 4 27.00 17.60 19.80
CA THR A 4 26.87 17.90 18.37
C THR A 4 25.43 18.25 17.97
N PHE A 5 24.57 18.41 18.96
CA PHE A 5 23.18 18.81 18.84
C PHE A 5 22.83 19.79 19.97
N SER A 6 21.86 20.67 19.71
CA SER A 6 21.27 21.57 20.71
C SER A 6 19.88 21.09 21.09
N PHE A 7 19.55 21.10 22.37
CA PHE A 7 18.16 20.96 22.85
C PHE A 7 17.47 22.33 22.73
N ASN A 8 16.37 22.38 21.98
CA ASN A 8 15.63 23.62 21.70
C ASN A 8 14.48 23.85 22.69
N GLY A 9 14.17 22.88 23.56
CA GLY A 9 13.08 22.96 24.53
C GLY A 9 11.85 22.13 24.16
N PRO A 10 10.79 22.16 25.00
CA PRO A 10 9.51 21.56 24.67
C PRO A 10 8.84 22.32 23.51
N HIS A 11 8.23 21.58 22.60
CA HIS A 11 7.34 22.06 21.56
C HIS A 11 5.91 21.74 21.99
N THR A 12 5.19 22.75 22.48
CA THR A 12 3.84 22.58 23.04
C THR A 12 2.79 22.81 21.95
N ASN A 13 2.10 21.74 21.57
CA ASN A 13 0.82 21.78 20.88
C ASN A 13 -0.25 21.27 21.87
N PRO A 14 -1.48 21.84 21.93
CA PRO A 14 -2.57 21.31 22.76
C PRO A 14 -2.72 19.78 22.75
N ASP A 15 -2.43 19.14 21.61
CA ASP A 15 -2.65 17.70 21.40
C ASP A 15 -1.39 16.83 21.60
N TYR A 16 -0.20 17.43 21.70
CA TYR A 16 1.07 16.68 21.75
C TYR A 16 2.11 17.35 22.65
N GLU A 17 2.79 16.53 23.47
CA GLU A 17 4.03 16.90 24.12
C GLU A 17 5.21 16.39 23.29
N ALA A 18 6.03 17.30 22.76
CA ALA A 18 7.21 16.95 21.98
C ALA A 18 8.45 17.74 22.42
N TYR A 19 9.63 17.19 22.18
CA TYR A 19 10.92 17.79 22.51
C TYR A 19 11.71 18.03 21.23
N GLN A 20 12.15 19.27 20.99
CA GLN A 20 12.87 19.64 19.77
C GLN A 20 14.38 19.66 19.99
N TYR A 21 15.11 19.14 19.00
CA TYR A 21 16.56 19.13 18.94
C TYR A 21 17.02 19.56 17.54
N THR A 22 18.20 20.17 17.45
CA THR A 22 18.82 20.53 16.18
C THR A 22 20.25 19.99 16.13
N HIS A 23 20.57 19.17 15.14
CA HIS A 23 21.93 18.68 14.91
C HIS A 23 22.78 19.75 14.22
N GLN A 24 24.11 19.72 14.41
CA GLN A 24 25.05 20.60 13.69
C GLN A 24 24.96 20.48 12.16
N SER A 25 24.48 19.35 11.65
CA SER A 25 24.21 19.14 10.21
C SER A 25 23.03 19.98 9.68
N GLY A 26 22.20 20.54 10.57
CA GLY A 26 20.95 21.23 10.26
C GLY A 26 19.71 20.33 10.37
N LEU A 27 19.86 19.01 10.56
CA LEU A 27 18.73 18.11 10.75
C LEU A 27 17.97 18.49 12.03
N THR A 28 16.66 18.65 11.89
CA THR A 28 15.77 18.91 13.02
C THR A 28 15.15 17.60 13.49
N HIS A 29 15.14 17.38 14.80
CA HIS A 29 14.56 16.21 15.43
C HIS A 29 13.47 16.60 16.42
N PHE A 30 12.30 15.97 16.34
CA PHE A 30 11.24 16.05 17.32
C PHE A 30 11.02 14.68 17.96
N ASN A 31 11.14 14.59 19.29
CA ASN A 31 10.74 13.40 20.02
C ASN A 31 9.36 13.62 20.64
N VAL A 32 8.35 12.94 20.11
CA VAL A 32 6.95 12.98 20.58
C VAL A 32 6.79 11.99 21.73
N GLN A 33 6.22 12.46 22.83
CA GLN A 33 5.85 11.60 23.95
C GLN A 33 4.56 10.86 23.59
N ASP A 34 4.68 9.62 23.14
CA ASP A 34 3.54 8.73 22.96
C ASP A 34 3.40 7.84 24.20
N GLN A 35 2.32 8.02 24.96
CA GLN A 35 2.01 7.18 26.13
C GLN A 35 1.41 5.82 25.74
N SER A 36 1.15 5.58 24.45
CA SER A 36 0.69 4.26 23.99
C SER A 36 1.86 3.28 23.97
N ASP A 37 1.85 2.34 24.91
CA ASP A 37 2.79 1.23 24.93
C ASP A 37 2.48 0.26 23.79
N THR A 38 3.08 0.54 22.63
CA THR A 38 2.97 -0.32 21.44
C THR A 38 4.05 -1.41 21.41
N GLY A 39 4.98 -1.42 22.37
CA GLY A 39 6.15 -2.32 22.38
C GLY A 39 7.11 -2.13 21.20
N ARG A 40 6.98 -1.04 20.43
CA ARG A 40 7.81 -0.74 19.25
C ARG A 40 8.27 0.72 19.25
N TYR A 41 9.55 0.92 18.94
CA TYR A 41 10.10 2.23 18.64
C TYR A 41 9.65 2.65 17.23
N SER A 42 9.25 3.91 17.09
CA SER A 42 8.67 4.43 15.84
C SER A 42 9.36 5.72 15.42
N GLY A 43 9.63 5.86 14.12
CA GLY A 43 10.28 7.02 13.55
C GLY A 43 9.73 7.36 12.15
N ALA A 44 9.75 8.64 11.81
CA ALA A 44 9.36 9.16 10.51
C ALA A 44 10.30 10.30 10.09
N LEU A 45 10.78 10.26 8.85
CA LEU A 45 11.61 11.27 8.22
C LEU A 45 10.78 11.99 7.17
N PHE A 46 10.65 13.30 7.29
CA PHE A 46 9.94 14.16 6.35
C PHE A 46 10.93 15.02 5.58
N VAL A 47 10.77 15.05 4.26
CA VAL A 47 11.58 15.88 3.36
C VAL A 47 10.64 16.74 2.54
N ALA A 48 10.79 18.06 2.56
CA ALA A 48 10.01 18.92 1.69
C ALA A 48 10.46 18.73 0.23
N THR A 49 9.58 18.17 -0.59
CA THR A 49 9.82 17.75 -1.98
C THR A 49 8.73 18.36 -2.88
N PRO A 50 8.78 19.68 -3.13
CA PRO A 50 7.81 20.35 -4.00
C PRO A 50 7.80 19.73 -5.39
N SER A 51 6.58 19.52 -5.90
CA SER A 51 6.33 19.01 -7.25
C SER A 51 5.50 20.02 -8.01
N GLU A 52 6.12 20.72 -8.96
CA GLU A 52 5.45 21.77 -9.77
C GLU A 52 4.82 21.20 -11.05
N ASN A 53 5.10 19.93 -11.36
CA ASN A 53 4.64 19.26 -12.58
C ASN A 53 4.23 17.81 -12.31
N ASP A 54 3.68 17.17 -13.35
CA ASP A 54 3.14 15.82 -13.29
C ASP A 54 4.19 14.74 -13.60
N SER A 55 5.49 15.05 -13.53
CA SER A 55 6.55 14.15 -14.01
C SER A 55 6.72 12.87 -13.19
N GLY A 56 6.41 12.93 -11.89
CA GLY A 56 6.73 11.86 -10.93
C GLY A 56 8.14 11.90 -10.36
N ILE A 57 8.89 13.00 -10.52
CA ILE A 57 10.29 13.07 -10.06
C ILE A 57 10.46 12.89 -8.54
N ALA A 58 9.54 13.40 -7.73
CA ALA A 58 9.56 13.20 -6.27
C ALA A 58 9.37 11.73 -5.90
N HIS A 59 8.44 11.06 -6.59
CA HIS A 59 8.20 9.61 -6.44
C HIS A 59 9.39 8.77 -6.90
N ALA A 60 10.03 9.16 -8.01
CA ALA A 60 11.27 8.53 -8.45
C ALA A 60 12.39 8.65 -7.40
N LEU A 61 12.58 9.83 -6.79
CA LEU A 61 13.59 9.98 -5.75
C LEU A 61 13.28 9.20 -4.48
N GLU A 62 12.00 9.09 -4.11
CA GLU A 62 11.56 8.25 -3.01
C GLU A 62 12.00 6.79 -3.19
N HIS A 63 11.77 6.22 -4.38
CA HIS A 63 12.27 4.88 -4.71
C HIS A 63 13.79 4.78 -4.65
N LEU A 64 14.52 5.77 -5.17
CA LEU A 64 15.98 5.75 -5.23
C LEU A 64 16.65 5.80 -3.84
N VAL A 65 16.01 6.41 -2.84
CA VAL A 65 16.46 6.36 -1.44
C VAL A 65 16.60 4.91 -0.95
N PHE A 66 15.75 4.01 -1.43
CA PHE A 66 15.77 2.59 -1.07
C PHE A 66 16.68 1.72 -1.92
N ARG A 67 17.24 2.23 -3.03
CA ARG A 67 18.01 1.37 -3.94
C ARG A 67 19.41 1.14 -3.45
N GLN A 68 20.23 2.18 -3.45
CA GLN A 68 21.65 2.06 -3.13
C GLN A 68 22.14 3.37 -2.53
N SER A 69 23.01 3.27 -1.53
CA SER A 69 23.75 4.40 -0.98
C SER A 69 25.22 4.03 -0.83
N GLN A 70 26.09 5.01 -0.54
CA GLN A 70 27.50 4.70 -0.28
C GLN A 70 27.68 3.74 0.91
N ALA A 71 26.82 3.82 1.93
CA ALA A 71 26.88 2.95 3.11
C ALA A 71 26.22 1.58 2.87
N PHE A 72 25.20 1.53 2.01
CA PHE A 72 24.44 0.33 1.68
C PHE A 72 24.41 0.17 0.15
N PRO A 73 25.47 -0.41 -0.44
CA PRO A 73 25.64 -0.45 -1.90
C PRO A 73 24.84 -1.57 -2.58
N ASP A 74 24.17 -2.45 -1.83
CA ASP A 74 23.40 -3.56 -2.40
C ASP A 74 21.94 -3.17 -2.64
N SER A 75 21.45 -3.40 -3.87
CA SER A 75 20.06 -3.17 -4.26
C SER A 75 19.05 -4.04 -3.51
N THR A 76 19.49 -5.11 -2.84
CA THR A 76 18.63 -5.96 -2.03
C THR A 76 18.51 -5.54 -0.56
N THR A 77 19.24 -4.50 -0.11
CA THR A 77 19.32 -4.20 1.33
C THR A 77 17.96 -3.94 1.97
N LEU A 78 17.04 -3.17 1.35
CA LEU A 78 15.69 -2.98 1.90
C LEU A 78 14.98 -4.32 2.16
N PHE A 79 15.00 -5.20 1.17
CA PHE A 79 14.34 -6.50 1.24
C PHE A 79 14.97 -7.39 2.30
N GLN A 80 16.31 -7.38 2.42
CA GLN A 80 17.02 -8.10 3.47
C GLN A 80 16.67 -7.56 4.87
N LEU A 81 16.62 -6.24 5.07
CA LEU A 81 16.23 -5.66 6.36
C LEU A 81 14.83 -6.14 6.77
N VAL A 82 13.84 -6.00 5.89
CA VAL A 82 12.44 -6.36 6.20
C VAL A 82 12.26 -7.89 6.34
N ALA A 83 12.94 -8.68 5.52
CA ALA A 83 12.82 -10.14 5.56
C ALA A 83 13.58 -10.78 6.73
N LEU A 84 14.72 -10.22 7.14
CA LEU A 84 15.65 -10.86 8.11
C LEU A 84 15.57 -10.29 9.52
N THR A 85 14.94 -9.14 9.71
CA THR A 85 14.81 -8.47 11.01
C THR A 85 13.35 -8.12 11.29
N ASP A 86 13.02 -7.56 12.44
CA ASP A 86 11.66 -7.08 12.71
C ASP A 86 11.41 -5.64 12.20
N ILE A 87 12.37 -5.06 11.47
CA ILE A 87 12.27 -3.72 10.89
C ILE A 87 11.07 -3.67 9.95
N GLN A 88 10.23 -2.68 10.17
CA GLN A 88 9.20 -2.27 9.23
C GLN A 88 9.62 -0.92 8.65
N ILE A 89 9.64 -0.80 7.33
CA ILE A 89 9.96 0.43 6.60
C ILE A 89 8.91 0.60 5.50
N ASN A 90 8.43 1.83 5.32
CA ASN A 90 7.65 2.21 4.15
C ASN A 90 7.86 3.71 3.85
N ALA A 91 7.36 4.17 2.71
CA ALA A 91 7.36 5.57 2.35
C ALA A 91 6.05 6.00 1.69
N SER A 92 5.86 7.30 1.58
CA SER A 92 4.78 7.91 0.84
C SER A 92 5.24 9.24 0.28
N THR A 93 5.16 9.37 -1.04
CA THR A 93 5.25 10.66 -1.71
C THR A 93 3.88 11.35 -1.65
N LEU A 94 3.85 12.57 -1.15
CA LEU A 94 2.65 13.39 -0.95
C LEU A 94 2.86 14.76 -1.59
N ASN A 95 1.82 15.59 -1.66
CA ASN A 95 1.96 16.91 -2.26
C ASN A 95 2.94 17.79 -1.46
N GLY A 96 4.10 18.06 -2.04
CA GLY A 96 5.14 18.92 -1.46
C GLY A 96 6.00 18.28 -0.37
N VAL A 97 5.78 17.02 -0.03
CA VAL A 97 6.53 16.32 1.03
C VAL A 97 6.64 14.82 0.74
N THR A 98 7.79 14.23 1.03
CA THR A 98 8.00 12.78 1.03
C THR A 98 8.24 12.32 2.47
N CYS A 99 7.47 11.33 2.91
CA CYS A 99 7.56 10.75 4.25
C CYS A 99 8.13 9.33 4.16
N PHE A 100 9.14 9.03 4.99
CA PHE A 100 9.71 7.70 5.16
C PHE A 100 9.56 7.28 6.60
N HIS A 101 8.85 6.21 6.87
CA HIS A 101 8.55 5.79 8.24
C HIS A 101 9.06 4.40 8.54
N PHE A 102 9.46 4.19 9.78
CA PHE A 102 10.09 2.97 10.23
C PHE A 102 9.74 2.61 11.68
N SER A 103 9.74 1.33 11.99
CA SER A 103 9.56 0.84 13.36
C SER A 103 10.31 -0.47 13.62
N SER A 104 10.66 -0.71 14.89
CA SER A 104 11.22 -1.97 15.37
C SER A 104 11.00 -2.08 16.88
N SER A 105 10.81 -3.30 17.40
CA SER A 105 10.87 -3.59 18.84
C SER A 105 12.30 -3.77 19.35
N CYS A 106 13.27 -3.91 18.45
CA CYS A 106 14.69 -3.99 18.78
C CYS A 106 15.35 -2.63 18.56
N ARG A 107 16.03 -2.12 19.59
CA ARG A 107 16.72 -0.83 19.54
C ARG A 107 17.76 -0.74 18.43
N ASP A 108 18.62 -1.76 18.30
CA ASP A 108 19.72 -1.72 17.34
C ASP A 108 19.20 -1.78 15.90
N TYR A 109 18.09 -2.49 15.68
CA TYR A 109 17.38 -2.51 14.40
C TYR A 109 16.65 -1.20 14.11
N PHE A 110 16.10 -0.52 15.12
CA PHE A 110 15.58 0.84 14.97
C PHE A 110 16.68 1.82 14.52
N TYR A 111 17.87 1.74 15.11
CA TYR A 111 19.03 2.54 14.70
C TYR A 111 19.51 2.18 13.29
N LEU A 112 19.53 0.89 12.94
CA LEU A 112 19.89 0.43 11.60
C LEU A 112 18.92 0.98 10.55
N ALA A 113 17.61 0.96 10.82
CA ALA A 113 16.60 1.51 9.92
C ALA A 113 16.77 3.03 9.72
N ALA A 114 17.00 3.78 10.80
CA ALA A 114 17.27 5.22 10.73
C ALA A 114 18.53 5.53 9.90
N ARG A 115 19.62 4.79 10.15
CA ARG A 115 20.89 4.92 9.40
C ARG A 115 20.74 4.56 7.93
N TYR A 116 19.99 3.50 7.63
CA TYR A 116 19.70 3.06 6.27
C TYR A 116 18.98 4.16 5.48
N LEU A 117 17.86 4.66 6.02
CA LEU A 117 17.07 5.73 5.39
C LEU A 117 17.89 7.01 5.21
N LEU A 118 18.55 7.50 6.26
CA LEU A 118 19.36 8.72 6.16
C LEU A 118 20.55 8.57 5.20
N SER A 119 21.14 7.38 5.09
CA SER A 119 22.20 7.13 4.09
C SER A 119 21.66 7.21 2.66
N GLY A 120 20.49 6.62 2.42
CA GLY A 120 19.78 6.71 1.14
C GLY A 120 19.34 8.14 0.79
N MET A 121 18.96 8.93 1.78
CA MET A 121 18.59 10.34 1.59
C MET A 121 19.81 11.22 1.31
N LEU A 122 20.88 11.11 2.12
CA LEU A 122 21.97 12.08 2.10
C LEU A 122 23.07 11.75 1.08
N ASN A 123 23.22 10.48 0.73
CA ASN A 123 24.26 10.04 -0.20
C ASN A 123 23.87 8.78 -1.01
N PRO A 124 22.78 8.86 -1.80
CA PRO A 124 22.35 7.79 -2.68
C PRO A 124 23.33 7.60 -3.83
N ALA A 125 23.42 6.37 -4.33
CA ALA A 125 24.06 6.08 -5.61
C ALA A 125 23.02 6.21 -6.72
N ILE A 126 22.94 7.36 -7.38
CA ILE A 126 22.01 7.60 -8.51
C ILE A 126 22.74 7.38 -9.83
N GLN A 127 22.41 6.29 -10.53
CA GLN A 127 23.07 5.83 -11.76
C GLN A 127 22.08 5.63 -12.91
N SER A 128 22.57 5.64 -14.17
CA SER A 128 21.72 5.47 -15.36
C SER A 128 20.89 4.18 -15.34
N LYS A 129 21.43 3.08 -14.80
CA LYS A 129 20.70 1.81 -14.69
C LYS A 129 19.40 1.96 -13.87
N HIS A 130 19.39 2.84 -12.86
CA HIS A 130 18.21 3.03 -12.02
C HIS A 130 17.08 3.76 -12.74
N CYS A 131 17.39 4.55 -13.77
CA CYS A 131 16.36 5.16 -14.62
C CYS A 131 15.57 4.06 -15.37
N VAL A 132 16.25 3.00 -15.78
CA VAL A 132 15.63 1.85 -16.47
C VAL A 132 14.94 0.93 -15.48
N GLU A 133 15.62 0.57 -14.40
CA GLU A 133 15.17 -0.42 -13.42
C GLU A 133 13.99 0.09 -12.57
N GLU A 134 14.04 1.33 -12.08
CA GLU A 134 13.01 1.87 -11.19
C GLU A 134 11.99 2.75 -11.90
N ILE A 135 12.37 3.51 -12.92
CA ILE A 135 11.47 4.53 -13.49
C ILE A 135 10.76 3.99 -14.73
N PHE A 136 11.44 3.96 -15.87
CA PHE A 136 10.88 3.48 -17.12
C PHE A 136 11.99 3.19 -18.14
N ASP A 137 11.94 2.01 -18.78
CA ASP A 137 12.90 1.64 -19.83
C ASP A 137 12.54 2.15 -21.23
N GLY A 138 11.43 2.87 -21.36
CA GLY A 138 10.91 3.34 -22.65
C GLY A 138 10.00 2.33 -23.35
N VAL A 139 9.84 1.11 -22.81
CA VAL A 139 9.11 0.02 -23.45
C VAL A 139 8.05 -0.57 -22.53
N SER A 140 8.44 -1.27 -21.47
CA SER A 140 7.50 -2.05 -20.64
C SER A 140 7.96 -2.30 -19.20
N ARG A 141 9.20 -1.92 -18.86
CA ARG A 141 9.80 -2.13 -17.54
C ARG A 141 10.08 -0.81 -16.84
N GLY A 142 10.36 -0.92 -15.56
CA GLY A 142 10.50 0.18 -14.62
C GLY A 142 9.46 0.00 -13.53
N VAL A 143 9.90 -0.11 -12.29
CA VAL A 143 9.02 -0.43 -11.15
C VAL A 143 7.87 0.57 -11.02
N ILE A 144 8.17 1.86 -11.08
CA ILE A 144 7.19 2.94 -11.00
C ILE A 144 6.27 2.89 -12.22
N TYR A 145 6.81 2.64 -13.42
CA TYR A 145 5.97 2.44 -14.60
C TYR A 145 4.99 1.28 -14.42
N ARG A 146 5.45 0.12 -13.92
CA ARG A 146 4.60 -1.04 -13.64
C ARG A 146 3.53 -0.73 -12.61
N GLU A 147 3.90 -0.05 -11.53
CA GLU A 147 2.97 0.41 -10.49
C GLU A 147 1.88 1.33 -11.05
N LEU A 148 2.27 2.41 -11.72
CA LEU A 148 1.35 3.40 -12.27
C LEU A 148 0.46 2.78 -13.36
N LEU A 149 1.00 1.91 -14.20
CA LEU A 149 0.20 1.17 -15.18
C LEU A 149 -0.86 0.30 -14.48
N GLY A 150 -0.47 -0.41 -13.43
CA GLY A 150 -1.37 -1.19 -12.60
C GLY A 150 -2.52 -0.36 -12.02
N TYR A 151 -2.23 0.81 -11.44
CA TYR A 151 -3.25 1.71 -10.92
C TYR A 151 -4.11 2.34 -12.02
N GLN A 152 -3.51 2.75 -13.14
CA GLN A 152 -4.23 3.35 -14.28
C GLN A 152 -5.16 2.36 -15.00
N ASN A 153 -4.95 1.05 -14.85
CA ASN A 153 -5.90 0.05 -15.30
C ASN A 153 -7.20 0.04 -14.48
N ASN A 154 -7.22 0.68 -13.30
CA ASN A 154 -8.45 0.93 -12.55
C ASN A 154 -9.17 2.17 -13.13
N PRO A 155 -10.40 2.03 -13.66
CA PRO A 155 -11.10 3.15 -14.29
C PRO A 155 -11.36 4.34 -13.35
N ASN A 156 -11.57 4.09 -12.05
CA ASN A 156 -11.81 5.16 -11.09
C ASN A 156 -10.53 5.98 -10.83
N TYR A 157 -9.39 5.30 -10.74
CA TYR A 157 -8.10 5.96 -10.57
C TYR A 157 -7.69 6.72 -11.82
N LEU A 158 -7.84 6.12 -13.01
CA LEU A 158 -7.61 6.81 -14.27
C LEU A 158 -8.47 8.06 -14.39
N HIS A 159 -9.77 7.97 -14.10
CA HIS A 159 -10.67 9.12 -14.12
C HIS A 159 -10.24 10.23 -13.14
N GLN A 160 -9.75 9.88 -11.95
CA GLN A 160 -9.20 10.86 -11.01
C GLN A 160 -7.98 11.58 -11.60
N LEU A 161 -7.07 10.86 -12.25
CA LEU A 161 -5.91 11.46 -12.91
C LEU A 161 -6.35 12.38 -14.06
N GLN A 162 -7.33 11.98 -14.87
CA GLN A 162 -7.87 12.81 -15.97
C GLN A 162 -8.43 14.14 -15.46
N VAL A 163 -9.07 14.13 -14.28
CA VAL A 163 -9.55 15.35 -13.62
C VAL A 163 -8.39 16.24 -13.17
N LEU A 164 -7.37 15.68 -12.50
CA LEU A 164 -6.24 16.46 -12.00
C LEU A 164 -5.36 17.02 -13.13
N ARG A 165 -5.09 16.21 -14.14
CA ARG A 165 -4.28 16.59 -15.32
C ARG A 165 -4.97 17.60 -16.22
N GLY A 166 -6.30 17.63 -16.23
CA GLY A 166 -7.08 18.58 -17.01
C GLY A 166 -7.34 19.91 -16.28
N ASP A 167 -7.03 19.98 -14.99
CA ASP A 167 -7.14 21.20 -14.19
C ASP A 167 -6.00 22.17 -14.55
N GLN A 168 -6.35 23.28 -15.18
CA GLN A 168 -5.41 24.35 -15.57
C GLN A 168 -5.42 25.51 -14.57
N SER A 169 -6.10 25.38 -13.43
CA SER A 169 -6.10 26.45 -12.42
C SER A 169 -4.71 26.64 -11.83
N PRO A 170 -4.35 27.88 -11.42
CA PRO A 170 -3.15 28.13 -10.62
C PRO A 170 -3.12 27.35 -9.30
N GLN A 171 -4.30 26.88 -8.85
CA GLN A 171 -4.51 26.16 -7.60
C GLN A 171 -4.45 24.63 -7.78
N ARG A 172 -4.19 24.13 -9.00
CA ARG A 172 -4.21 22.70 -9.29
C ARG A 172 -3.25 21.91 -8.40
N ILE A 173 -3.60 20.66 -8.15
CA ILE A 173 -2.71 19.69 -7.50
C ILE A 173 -2.03 18.90 -8.62
N ALA A 174 -0.70 18.99 -8.70
CA ALA A 174 0.07 18.21 -9.66
C ALA A 174 0.00 16.70 -9.31
N CYS A 175 0.06 15.84 -10.32
CA CYS A 175 0.25 14.41 -10.17
C CYS A 175 1.72 14.13 -9.77
N TYR A 176 2.07 14.45 -8.53
CA TYR A 176 3.43 14.30 -7.97
C TYR A 176 3.95 12.86 -7.99
N GLY A 177 3.05 11.86 -8.05
CA GLY A 177 3.38 10.45 -8.26
C GLY A 177 3.79 10.09 -9.70
N GLY A 178 3.51 10.98 -10.65
CA GLY A 178 3.67 10.74 -12.09
C GLY A 178 2.47 10.03 -12.72
N THR A 179 2.43 10.06 -14.04
CA THR A 179 1.56 9.21 -14.87
C THR A 179 2.42 8.48 -15.90
N THR A 180 1.95 7.35 -16.43
CA THR A 180 2.78 6.52 -17.33
C THR A 180 3.37 7.31 -18.51
N ASP A 181 2.59 8.24 -19.09
CA ASP A 181 3.01 9.11 -20.21
C ASP A 181 4.08 10.16 -19.87
N THR A 182 4.37 10.37 -18.58
CA THR A 182 5.32 11.40 -18.14
C THR A 182 6.68 10.87 -17.73
N LEU A 183 6.77 9.59 -17.33
CA LEU A 183 7.99 9.05 -16.72
C LEU A 183 9.21 9.15 -17.63
N ALA A 184 9.00 9.09 -18.95
CA ALA A 184 10.07 9.25 -19.95
C ALA A 184 10.77 10.62 -19.89
N GLN A 185 10.16 11.63 -19.26
CA GLN A 185 10.72 12.97 -19.11
C GLN A 185 11.75 13.06 -17.96
N ILE A 186 11.81 12.04 -17.09
CA ILE A 186 12.73 11.99 -15.97
C ILE A 186 14.09 11.52 -16.48
N THR A 187 15.10 12.38 -16.37
CA THR A 187 16.48 12.08 -16.78
C THR A 187 17.39 11.94 -15.56
N LEU A 188 18.54 11.29 -15.74
CA LEU A 188 19.56 11.14 -14.69
C LEU A 188 19.98 12.49 -14.08
N ASP A 189 20.14 13.51 -14.93
CA ASP A 189 20.55 14.84 -14.48
C ASP A 189 19.45 15.54 -13.70
N LYS A 190 18.18 15.42 -14.13
CA LYS A 190 17.03 15.92 -13.36
C LYS A 190 16.94 15.25 -11.98
N LEU A 191 17.14 13.93 -11.91
CA LEU A 191 17.13 13.20 -10.63
C LEU A 191 18.24 13.69 -9.68
N LYS A 192 19.47 13.80 -10.19
CA LYS A 192 20.61 14.29 -9.41
C LYS A 192 20.42 15.73 -8.96
N GLN A 193 19.89 16.59 -9.82
CA GLN A 193 19.61 17.99 -9.50
C GLN A 193 18.52 18.09 -8.42
N TYR A 194 17.40 17.39 -8.60
CA TYR A 194 16.30 17.38 -7.63
C TYR A 194 16.74 16.84 -6.26
N HIS A 195 17.55 15.76 -6.26
CA HIS A 195 18.20 15.27 -5.04
C HIS A 195 19.05 16.34 -4.37
N GLN A 196 19.97 16.96 -5.11
CA GLN A 196 20.85 18.00 -4.61
C GLN A 196 20.06 19.19 -4.04
N ASP A 197 18.92 19.54 -4.64
CA ASP A 197 18.09 20.66 -4.23
C ASP A 197 17.32 20.42 -2.93
N TYR A 198 16.75 19.23 -2.76
CA TYR A 198 15.78 18.97 -1.69
C TYR A 198 16.23 17.97 -0.61
N TYR A 199 17.08 16.98 -0.91
CA TYR A 199 17.51 15.97 0.06
C TYR A 199 18.75 16.42 0.85
N ARG A 200 18.60 17.51 1.62
CA ARG A 200 19.64 18.10 2.47
C ARG A 200 19.31 17.93 3.94
N CYS A 201 20.32 17.84 4.82
CA CYS A 201 20.09 17.68 6.25
C CYS A 201 19.18 18.76 6.83
N ASN A 202 19.35 20.03 6.43
CA ASN A 202 18.52 21.14 6.91
C ASN A 202 17.10 21.20 6.32
N ASN A 203 16.77 20.30 5.39
CA ASN A 203 15.43 20.12 4.85
C ASN A 203 14.81 18.77 5.27
N ILE A 204 15.46 18.04 6.18
CA ILE A 204 15.00 16.78 6.74
C ILE A 204 14.58 17.01 8.19
N GLU A 205 13.37 16.56 8.49
CA GLU A 205 12.87 16.48 9.86
C GLU A 205 12.72 15.02 10.26
N LEU A 206 13.37 14.63 11.36
CA LEU A 206 13.13 13.35 12.02
C LEU A 206 12.11 13.55 13.13
N ILE A 207 11.07 12.71 13.16
CA ILE A 207 10.10 12.67 14.24
C ILE A 207 10.12 11.24 14.80
N THR A 208 10.31 11.09 16.11
CA THR A 208 10.31 9.77 16.77
C THR A 208 9.34 9.72 17.93
N SER A 209 8.89 8.50 18.25
CA SER A 209 8.47 8.14 19.60
C SER A 209 9.52 7.16 20.13
N TYR A 210 10.42 7.70 20.97
CA TYR A 210 11.57 6.97 21.48
C TYR A 210 12.03 7.50 22.85
N ASP A 211 12.47 6.61 23.73
CA ASP A 211 12.82 6.93 25.12
C ASP A 211 14.31 7.24 25.34
N GLN A 212 15.22 6.77 24.45
CA GLN A 212 16.67 6.98 24.59
C GLN A 212 17.24 7.95 23.54
N VAL A 213 16.69 9.17 23.46
CA VAL A 213 17.04 10.17 22.43
C VAL A 213 18.56 10.41 22.28
N GLU A 214 19.30 10.53 23.38
CA GLU A 214 20.75 10.75 23.34
C GLU A 214 21.51 9.59 22.68
N SER A 215 21.11 8.35 22.95
CA SER A 215 21.69 7.16 22.30
C SER A 215 21.43 7.15 20.79
N LEU A 216 20.21 7.52 20.37
CA LEU A 216 19.88 7.67 18.95
C LEU A 216 20.77 8.74 18.30
N HIS A 217 20.95 9.89 18.94
CA HIS A 217 21.79 10.97 18.41
C HIS A 217 23.25 10.55 18.26
N ASN A 218 23.80 9.85 19.26
CA ASN A 218 25.16 9.31 19.20
C ASN A 218 25.35 8.33 18.04
N GLU A 219 24.33 7.52 17.72
CA GLU A 219 24.38 6.59 16.58
C GLU A 219 24.25 7.27 15.21
N LEU A 220 23.49 8.36 15.13
CA LEU A 220 23.32 9.12 13.89
C LEU A 220 24.47 10.08 13.61
N GLU A 221 25.17 10.56 14.64
CA GLU A 221 26.20 11.59 14.52
C GLU A 221 27.30 11.27 13.49
N PRO A 222 27.91 10.06 13.46
CA PRO A 222 28.95 9.76 12.47
C PRO A 222 28.47 9.92 11.02
N LEU A 223 27.20 9.62 10.76
CA LEU A 223 26.56 9.79 9.45
C LEU A 223 26.32 11.26 9.14
N LEU A 224 25.72 11.99 10.10
CA LEU A 224 25.34 13.39 9.96
C LEU A 224 26.57 14.31 9.84
N ALA A 225 27.63 14.07 10.60
CA ALA A 225 28.89 14.81 10.50
C ALA A 225 29.55 14.60 9.12
N LYS A 226 29.52 13.36 8.61
CA LYS A 226 30.18 13.01 7.34
C LYS A 226 29.45 13.57 6.12
N TYR A 227 28.12 13.45 6.08
CA TYR A 227 27.33 13.76 4.89
C TYR A 227 26.49 15.04 5.03
N GLY A 228 26.13 15.44 6.25
CA GLY A 228 25.34 16.63 6.50
C GLY A 228 26.08 17.94 6.28
N ALA A 229 27.38 18.02 6.64
CA ALA A 229 28.21 19.20 6.41
C ALA A 229 28.39 19.56 4.91
N ARG A 230 28.26 18.56 4.02
CA ARG A 230 28.28 18.78 2.57
C ARG A 230 26.96 19.35 2.04
N SER A 231 25.86 19.15 2.77
CA SER A 231 24.51 19.57 2.36
C SER A 231 24.14 20.99 2.79
N SER A 232 24.82 21.56 3.80
CA SER A 232 24.48 22.86 4.41
C SER A 232 24.99 24.09 3.64
N GLN A 233 25.87 23.91 2.65
CA GLN A 233 26.49 25.02 1.91
C GLN A 233 25.65 25.57 0.75
N PHE A 234 24.54 24.92 0.40
CA PHE A 234 23.72 25.30 -0.75
C PHE A 234 22.36 25.82 -0.26
N LYS A 235 21.99 27.05 -0.67
CA LYS A 235 20.65 27.59 -0.51
C LYS A 235 19.82 27.16 -1.71
N PRO A 236 18.59 26.63 -1.55
CA PRO A 236 17.74 26.30 -2.68
C PRO A 236 17.59 27.55 -3.54
N THR A 237 18.14 27.52 -4.75
CA THR A 237 17.77 28.44 -5.82
C THR A 237 16.26 28.28 -6.01
N LYS A 238 15.53 29.37 -6.28
CA LYS A 238 14.09 29.30 -6.62
C LYS A 238 13.83 28.07 -7.49
N ALA A 239 12.77 27.32 -7.14
CA ALA A 239 12.39 26.07 -7.78
C ALA A 239 12.68 26.14 -9.28
N ILE A 240 13.56 25.26 -9.74
CA ILE A 240 13.90 25.20 -11.15
C ILE A 240 12.62 24.76 -11.84
N GLN A 241 12.16 25.59 -12.77
CA GLN A 241 11.12 25.24 -13.74
C GLN A 241 11.68 24.06 -14.57
N LEU A 242 11.51 22.84 -14.05
CA LEU A 242 12.19 21.62 -14.51
C LEU A 242 11.77 21.18 -15.92
N CYS A 243 10.76 21.84 -16.49
CA CYS A 243 10.30 21.70 -17.87
C CYS A 243 9.77 23.05 -18.40
N SER A 244 9.88 23.25 -19.72
CA SER A 244 9.15 24.32 -20.42
C SER A 244 7.64 24.12 -20.26
N ASN A 245 6.85 25.20 -20.23
CA ASN A 245 5.40 25.21 -20.01
C ASN A 245 4.58 24.30 -20.96
N SER A 246 5.20 23.67 -21.97
CA SER A 246 4.57 22.78 -22.95
C SER A 246 4.78 21.27 -22.70
N GLU A 247 5.73 20.86 -21.85
CA GLU A 247 5.96 19.43 -21.58
C GLU A 247 5.05 18.95 -20.44
N GLY A 248 4.08 18.08 -20.76
CA GLY A 248 3.17 17.49 -19.77
C GLY A 248 1.76 18.08 -19.74
N ILE A 249 1.42 19.05 -20.60
CA ILE A 249 0.01 19.41 -20.82
C ILE A 249 -0.66 18.21 -21.51
N ALA A 250 -1.54 17.52 -20.78
CA ALA A 250 -2.36 16.49 -21.39
C ALA A 250 -3.29 17.10 -22.43
N GLU A 251 -3.46 16.41 -23.55
CA GLU A 251 -4.51 16.73 -24.51
C GLU A 251 -5.87 16.68 -23.81
N ILE A 252 -6.79 17.57 -24.18
CA ILE A 252 -8.09 17.63 -23.54
C ILE A 252 -9.09 16.74 -24.28
N ILE A 253 -9.94 16.02 -23.53
CA ILE A 253 -11.02 15.22 -24.10
C ILE A 253 -12.14 16.16 -24.59
N ALA A 254 -12.18 16.43 -25.89
CA ALA A 254 -13.18 17.29 -26.48
C ALA A 254 -14.61 16.72 -26.35
N GLY A 255 -15.57 17.59 -26.06
CA GLY A 255 -16.99 17.22 -25.98
C GLY A 255 -17.40 16.42 -24.74
N SER A 256 -16.52 16.27 -23.74
CA SER A 256 -16.89 15.73 -22.44
C SER A 256 -17.64 16.77 -21.60
N ASP A 257 -18.34 16.28 -20.56
CA ASP A 257 -18.75 17.13 -19.44
C ASP A 257 -17.52 17.87 -18.86
N LYS A 258 -17.74 19.05 -18.28
CA LYS A 258 -16.69 19.87 -17.68
C LYS A 258 -16.55 19.58 -16.20
N VAL A 259 -15.34 19.80 -15.69
CA VAL A 259 -15.04 19.70 -14.26
C VAL A 259 -15.22 21.08 -13.65
N PHE A 260 -16.08 21.18 -12.64
CA PHE A 260 -16.27 22.38 -11.85
C PHE A 260 -15.67 22.17 -10.46
N SER A 261 -14.75 23.05 -10.06
CA SER A 261 -13.95 22.89 -8.83
C SER A 261 -14.12 24.10 -7.91
N TRP A 262 -14.44 23.84 -6.64
CA TRP A 262 -14.35 24.82 -5.55
C TRP A 262 -13.15 24.48 -4.68
N TRP A 263 -12.24 25.45 -4.50
CA TRP A 263 -11.05 25.30 -3.67
C TRP A 263 -11.33 25.79 -2.24
N ILE A 264 -11.34 24.84 -1.31
CA ILE A 264 -11.83 25.05 0.07
C ILE A 264 -10.71 24.74 1.04
N ASN A 265 -10.55 25.52 2.10
CA ASN A 265 -9.54 25.24 3.13
C ASN A 265 -9.68 23.82 3.70
N ILE A 266 -8.55 23.14 3.87
CA ILE A 266 -8.48 21.74 4.30
C ILE A 266 -9.14 21.48 5.65
N GLU A 267 -9.20 22.48 6.53
CA GLU A 267 -9.88 22.38 7.83
C GLU A 267 -11.39 22.10 7.72
N PHE A 268 -12.02 22.41 6.57
CA PHE A 268 -13.43 22.08 6.30
C PHE A 268 -13.63 20.70 5.66
N PHE A 269 -12.56 19.93 5.43
CA PHE A 269 -12.66 18.61 4.79
C PHE A 269 -13.57 17.65 5.56
N HIS A 270 -13.43 17.56 6.89
CA HIS A 270 -14.27 16.69 7.72
C HIS A 270 -15.72 17.14 7.75
N TYR A 271 -15.97 18.46 7.76
CA TYR A 271 -17.31 19.02 7.63
C TYR A 271 -17.99 18.55 6.33
N ILE A 272 -17.32 18.73 5.18
CA ILE A 272 -17.86 18.31 3.87
C ILE A 272 -18.00 16.79 3.80
N LYS A 273 -17.03 16.02 4.32
CA LYS A 273 -17.07 14.55 4.32
C LYS A 273 -18.33 14.03 5.02
N ARG A 274 -18.78 14.64 6.12
CA ARG A 274 -20.03 14.27 6.81
C ARG A 274 -21.28 14.55 5.97
N GLN A 275 -21.24 15.51 5.05
CA GLN A 275 -22.35 15.85 4.16
C GLN A 275 -22.40 15.02 2.86
N LEU A 276 -21.38 14.18 2.60
CA LEU A 276 -21.29 13.38 1.37
C LEU A 276 -22.55 12.58 1.01
N PRO A 277 -23.28 11.93 1.94
CA PRO A 277 -24.51 11.20 1.59
C PRO A 277 -25.57 12.11 0.96
N GLU A 278 -25.78 13.30 1.52
CA GLU A 278 -26.76 14.27 0.99
C GLU A 278 -26.28 14.91 -0.31
N LEU A 279 -24.97 15.25 -0.40
CA LEU A 279 -24.37 15.74 -1.63
C LEU A 279 -24.51 14.75 -2.79
N ARG A 280 -24.34 13.44 -2.53
CA ARG A 280 -24.52 12.39 -3.55
C ARG A 280 -25.96 12.26 -4.02
N LYS A 281 -26.94 12.32 -3.11
CA LYS A 281 -28.37 12.33 -3.46
C LYS A 281 -28.71 13.56 -4.32
N MET A 282 -28.22 14.73 -3.91
CA MET A 282 -28.38 15.97 -4.65
C MET A 282 -27.75 15.89 -6.05
N ALA A 283 -26.51 15.45 -6.17
CA ALA A 283 -25.83 15.29 -7.44
C ALA A 283 -26.63 14.40 -8.41
N THR A 284 -27.12 13.26 -7.91
CA THR A 284 -27.99 12.34 -8.66
C THR A 284 -29.27 13.02 -9.14
N LYS A 285 -29.93 13.81 -8.28
CA LYS A 285 -31.18 14.53 -8.60
C LYS A 285 -31.00 15.53 -9.74
N TYR A 286 -29.87 16.22 -9.80
CA TYR A 286 -29.58 17.23 -10.83
C TYR A 286 -28.82 16.66 -12.05
N GLY A 287 -28.59 15.34 -12.08
CA GLY A 287 -27.90 14.68 -13.18
C GLY A 287 -26.44 15.11 -13.31
N VAL A 288 -25.78 15.46 -12.21
CA VAL A 288 -24.35 15.78 -12.16
C VAL A 288 -23.61 14.68 -11.39
N GLN A 289 -22.33 14.50 -11.68
CA GLN A 289 -21.51 13.50 -10.99
C GLN A 289 -20.63 14.20 -9.95
N LEU A 290 -20.86 13.91 -8.66
CA LEU A 290 -19.94 14.29 -7.59
C LEU A 290 -18.68 13.42 -7.67
N LEU A 291 -17.52 14.06 -7.79
CA LEU A 291 -16.24 13.36 -7.82
C LEU A 291 -15.77 12.98 -6.40
N PRO A 292 -14.97 11.91 -6.24
CA PRO A 292 -14.40 11.56 -4.95
C PRO A 292 -13.62 12.74 -4.35
N ILE A 293 -13.78 12.95 -3.04
CA ILE A 293 -13.05 13.99 -2.30
C ILE A 293 -11.90 13.30 -1.57
N SER A 294 -10.69 13.84 -1.69
CA SER A 294 -9.51 13.45 -0.92
C SER A 294 -9.14 14.55 0.08
N ASN A 295 -8.38 14.18 1.11
CA ASN A 295 -7.79 15.12 2.07
C ASN A 295 -6.46 15.73 1.56
N GLU A 296 -6.23 15.69 0.25
CA GLU A 296 -5.04 16.30 -0.37
C GLU A 296 -5.30 17.78 -0.63
N SER A 297 -4.43 18.63 -0.10
CA SER A 297 -4.44 20.06 -0.33
C SER A 297 -3.39 20.47 -1.36
N ASN A 298 -3.62 21.60 -2.01
CA ASN A 298 -2.60 22.32 -2.78
C ASN A 298 -1.66 23.13 -1.85
N SER A 299 -0.73 23.90 -2.43
CA SER A 299 0.22 24.74 -1.69
C SER A 299 -0.42 25.88 -0.88
N GLU A 300 -1.73 26.12 -1.02
CA GLU A 300 -2.50 27.10 -0.26
C GLU A 300 -3.35 26.44 0.85
N ASP A 301 -3.09 25.17 1.18
CA ASP A 301 -3.88 24.37 2.13
C ASP A 301 -5.37 24.26 1.75
N LYS A 302 -5.66 24.18 0.44
CA LYS A 302 -7.02 24.00 -0.09
C LYS A 302 -7.17 22.69 -0.82
N PHE A 303 -8.25 21.96 -0.55
CA PHE A 303 -8.67 20.79 -1.31
C PHE A 303 -9.77 21.17 -2.32
N GLY A 304 -9.91 20.37 -3.38
CA GLY A 304 -10.92 20.60 -4.41
C GLY A 304 -12.21 19.81 -4.16
N LEU A 305 -13.32 20.49 -3.90
CA LEU A 305 -14.66 19.92 -4.06
C LEU A 305 -15.02 19.99 -5.56
N ARG A 306 -15.22 18.84 -6.21
CA ARG A 306 -15.35 18.78 -7.66
C ARG A 306 -16.59 18.03 -8.12
N ILE A 307 -17.19 18.51 -9.20
CA ILE A 307 -18.24 17.82 -9.94
C ILE A 307 -17.90 17.73 -11.42
N LEU A 308 -18.47 16.75 -12.09
CA LEU A 308 -18.52 16.64 -13.54
C LEU A 308 -19.96 16.92 -14.00
N ALA A 309 -20.13 17.94 -14.86
CA ALA A 309 -21.44 18.41 -15.30
C ALA A 309 -21.36 19.12 -16.67
N ARG A 310 -22.51 19.31 -17.31
CA ARG A 310 -22.64 20.24 -18.44
C ARG A 310 -22.82 21.68 -17.96
N ASP A 311 -22.51 22.64 -18.83
CA ASP A 311 -22.65 24.07 -18.55
C ASP A 311 -24.09 24.45 -18.14
N ASP A 312 -25.12 23.84 -18.73
CA ASP A 312 -26.52 24.16 -18.46
C ASP A 312 -26.99 23.70 -17.06
N GLN A 313 -26.21 22.86 -16.38
CA GLN A 313 -26.57 22.29 -15.08
C GLN A 313 -25.98 23.06 -13.91
N ILE A 314 -24.92 23.87 -14.13
CA ILE A 314 -24.09 24.39 -13.04
C ILE A 314 -24.81 25.42 -12.18
N ASP A 315 -25.52 26.37 -12.76
CA ASP A 315 -26.13 27.48 -12.01
C ASP A 315 -27.16 26.97 -10.99
N THR A 316 -28.03 26.06 -11.44
CA THR A 316 -29.05 25.47 -10.58
C THR A 316 -28.42 24.59 -9.49
N PHE A 317 -27.40 23.80 -9.86
CA PHE A 317 -26.71 22.95 -8.90
C PHE A 317 -25.93 23.75 -7.86
N HIS A 318 -25.21 24.79 -8.27
CA HIS A 318 -24.40 25.63 -7.38
C HIS A 318 -25.27 26.37 -6.36
N ALA A 319 -26.42 26.91 -6.77
CA ALA A 319 -27.39 27.50 -5.84
C ALA A 319 -27.88 26.50 -4.79
N GLN A 320 -28.10 25.24 -5.18
CA GLN A 320 -28.51 24.19 -4.24
C GLN A 320 -27.34 23.70 -3.37
N LEU A 321 -26.13 23.61 -3.92
CA LEU A 321 -24.91 23.26 -3.21
C LEU A 321 -24.66 24.24 -2.06
N ILE A 322 -24.78 25.55 -2.34
CA ILE A 322 -24.72 26.60 -1.32
C ILE A 322 -25.79 26.33 -0.26
N ARG A 323 -27.06 26.15 -0.62
CA ARG A 323 -28.12 25.89 0.40
C ARG A 323 -27.89 24.64 1.26
N THR A 324 -27.28 23.61 0.68
CA THR A 324 -26.99 22.35 1.39
C THR A 324 -25.78 22.48 2.31
N LEU A 325 -24.78 23.28 1.96
CA LEU A 325 -23.55 23.45 2.73
C LEU A 325 -23.51 24.71 3.61
N ASP A 326 -24.21 25.77 3.23
CA ASP A 326 -24.22 27.08 3.88
C ASP A 326 -25.33 27.16 4.94
N THR A 327 -25.19 26.33 5.98
CA THR A 327 -26.14 26.26 7.11
C THR A 327 -25.73 27.11 8.32
N GLY A 328 -24.76 28.02 8.18
CA GLY A 328 -24.23 28.82 9.29
C GLY A 328 -23.49 28.01 10.38
N ASN A 329 -23.31 26.70 10.17
CA ASN A 329 -22.74 25.74 11.13
C ASN A 329 -21.50 25.01 10.57
N ALA A 330 -20.85 25.54 9.52
CA ALA A 330 -19.58 25.00 9.06
C ALA A 330 -18.54 25.17 10.18
N TYR A 331 -17.87 24.09 10.55
CA TYR A 331 -16.82 24.11 11.56
C TYR A 331 -15.51 23.65 10.93
N ALA A 332 -14.46 24.41 11.22
CA ALA A 332 -13.09 24.01 10.94
C ALA A 332 -12.67 22.96 11.97
N GLN A 333 -11.98 21.91 11.52
CA GLN A 333 -11.34 20.93 12.37
C GLN A 333 -9.87 20.80 11.95
N GLY A 334 -8.98 20.64 12.93
CA GLY A 334 -7.55 20.41 12.68
C GLY A 334 -7.31 19.19 11.80
N TYR A 335 -6.20 19.22 11.06
CA TYR A 335 -5.82 18.12 10.16
C TYR A 335 -5.65 16.81 10.95
N CYS A 336 -6.26 15.74 10.46
CA CYS A 336 -6.12 14.40 11.01
C CYS A 336 -5.90 13.40 9.88
N VAL A 337 -4.83 12.63 9.98
CA VAL A 337 -4.56 11.47 9.11
C VAL A 337 -5.60 10.41 9.40
N GLU A 338 -6.29 9.96 8.35
CA GLU A 338 -7.30 8.93 8.47
C GLU A 338 -6.69 7.60 8.98
N SER A 339 -7.38 6.97 9.94
CA SER A 339 -6.94 5.70 10.51
C SER A 339 -6.95 4.58 9.47
N GLY A 340 -5.90 3.75 9.47
CA GLY A 340 -5.83 2.50 8.69
C GLY A 340 -4.84 2.47 7.53
N LYS A 341 -4.29 3.61 7.07
CA LYS A 341 -3.21 3.61 6.05
C LYS A 341 -1.83 3.30 6.63
N HIS A 342 -1.59 3.69 7.88
CA HIS A 342 -0.33 3.51 8.59
C HIS A 342 -0.57 2.82 9.94
N PRO A 343 0.45 2.14 10.52
CA PRO A 343 0.39 1.68 11.90
C PRO A 343 0.04 2.85 12.85
N GLY A 344 -0.68 2.58 13.94
CA GLY A 344 -1.20 3.63 14.84
C GLY A 344 -0.12 4.60 15.33
N SER A 345 1.03 4.08 15.77
CA SER A 345 2.17 4.90 16.20
C SER A 345 2.72 5.80 15.09
N ILE A 346 2.82 5.30 13.85
CA ILE A 346 3.23 6.11 12.69
C ILE A 346 2.18 7.17 12.37
N GLY A 347 0.89 6.82 12.46
CA GLY A 347 -0.21 7.77 12.31
C GLY A 347 -0.11 8.93 13.31
N HIS A 348 0.28 8.67 14.56
CA HIS A 348 0.53 9.72 15.56
C HIS A 348 1.67 10.65 15.15
N LEU A 349 2.82 10.11 14.69
CA LEU A 349 3.95 10.94 14.23
C LEU A 349 3.58 11.81 13.03
N MET A 350 2.78 11.27 12.08
CA MET A 350 2.28 12.03 10.94
C MET A 350 1.30 13.12 11.36
N ASN A 351 0.37 12.83 12.29
CA ASN A 351 -0.54 13.84 12.84
C ASN A 351 0.23 14.97 13.52
N PHE A 352 1.27 14.66 14.29
CA PHE A 352 2.16 15.67 14.86
C PHE A 352 2.77 16.56 13.76
N TYR A 353 3.37 15.95 12.72
CA TYR A 353 3.96 16.70 11.60
C TYR A 353 2.97 17.66 10.95
N TYR A 354 1.79 17.18 10.58
CA TYR A 354 0.78 18.01 9.90
C TYR A 354 0.16 19.05 10.83
N SER A 355 -0.10 18.71 12.10
CA SER A 355 -0.58 19.69 13.07
C SER A 355 0.40 20.85 13.24
N LYS A 356 1.71 20.57 13.22
CA LYS A 356 2.76 21.58 13.26
C LYS A 356 2.69 22.50 12.04
N LEU A 357 2.52 21.94 10.85
CA LEU A 357 2.41 22.72 9.60
C LEU A 357 1.17 23.63 9.58
N HIS A 358 0.05 23.16 10.12
CA HIS A 358 -1.24 23.88 10.06
C HIS A 358 -1.60 24.65 11.35
N SER A 359 -0.77 24.61 12.39
CA SER A 359 -1.01 25.25 13.72
C SER A 359 -1.20 26.78 13.70
N SER A 360 -1.03 27.44 12.55
CA SER A 360 -0.88 28.89 12.45
C SER A 360 -2.11 29.65 11.91
N ASN A 361 -3.15 28.98 11.40
CA ASN A 361 -4.25 29.66 10.71
C ASN A 361 -5.60 29.31 11.33
N SER A 362 -6.08 30.06 12.33
CA SER A 362 -7.49 29.99 12.70
C SER A 362 -8.33 30.49 11.52
N VAL A 363 -8.94 29.59 10.75
CA VAL A 363 -9.81 29.98 9.65
C VAL A 363 -11.14 30.50 10.21
N ASP A 364 -11.45 31.76 9.90
CA ASP A 364 -12.72 32.40 10.29
C ASP A 364 -13.92 31.61 9.73
N SER A 365 -15.01 31.54 10.51
CA SER A 365 -16.22 30.78 10.18
C SER A 365 -16.89 31.26 8.89
N GLN A 366 -16.70 32.52 8.48
CA GLN A 366 -17.23 33.03 7.21
C GLN A 366 -16.37 32.66 5.99
N THR A 367 -15.15 32.14 6.18
CA THR A 367 -14.25 31.76 5.09
C THR A 367 -14.86 30.69 4.20
N PHE A 368 -15.50 29.69 4.80
CA PHE A 368 -16.19 28.64 4.06
C PHE A 368 -17.30 29.20 3.16
N SER A 369 -18.17 30.06 3.71
CA SER A 369 -19.27 30.68 2.97
C SER A 369 -18.73 31.53 1.81
N ARG A 370 -17.65 32.30 2.02
CA ARG A 370 -16.97 33.05 0.95
C ARG A 370 -16.41 32.14 -0.15
N GLN A 371 -15.83 31.00 0.18
CA GLN A 371 -15.23 30.07 -0.79
C GLN A 371 -16.28 29.32 -1.62
N ILE A 372 -17.34 28.83 -0.98
CA ILE A 372 -18.37 28.04 -1.67
C ILE A 372 -19.31 28.90 -2.52
N THR A 373 -19.44 30.20 -2.21
CA THR A 373 -20.29 31.13 -2.98
C THR A 373 -19.59 31.70 -4.22
N GLN A 374 -18.26 31.62 -4.33
CA GLN A 374 -17.57 31.99 -5.56
C GLN A 374 -17.97 31.07 -6.72
N PRO A 375 -17.98 31.58 -7.97
CA PRO A 375 -18.08 30.73 -9.14
C PRO A 375 -17.00 29.65 -9.13
N PRO A 376 -17.33 28.38 -9.46
CA PRO A 376 -16.33 27.33 -9.56
C PRO A 376 -15.30 27.62 -10.65
N HIS A 377 -14.08 27.13 -10.46
CA HIS A 377 -13.12 27.03 -11.55
C HIS A 377 -13.58 25.95 -12.54
N VAL A 378 -13.53 26.27 -13.83
CA VAL A 378 -13.95 25.37 -14.91
C VAL A 378 -12.73 24.77 -15.58
N SER A 379 -12.65 23.45 -15.61
CA SER A 379 -11.65 22.70 -16.34
C SER A 379 -12.30 21.58 -17.17
N GLN A 380 -11.48 20.85 -17.92
CA GLN A 380 -11.93 19.71 -18.74
C GLN A 380 -11.18 18.45 -18.30
N LEU A 381 -11.58 17.30 -18.83
CA LEU A 381 -10.86 16.06 -18.59
C LEU A 381 -9.63 15.98 -19.51
N ALA A 382 -8.49 15.60 -18.95
CA ALA A 382 -7.30 15.26 -19.71
C ALA A 382 -7.41 13.86 -20.33
N HIS A 383 -6.83 13.70 -21.51
CA HIS A 383 -6.52 12.42 -22.10
C HIS A 383 -5.17 11.95 -21.58
N ILE A 384 -5.15 10.76 -20.97
CA ILE A 384 -3.94 10.13 -20.44
C ILE A 384 -3.70 8.88 -21.27
N ALA A 385 -2.77 8.98 -22.22
CA ALA A 385 -2.38 7.83 -23.02
C ALA A 385 -1.45 6.92 -22.20
N PRO A 386 -1.66 5.60 -22.15
CA PRO A 386 -0.59 4.71 -21.72
C PRO A 386 0.57 4.82 -22.72
N THR A 387 1.81 4.89 -22.20
CA THR A 387 3.04 4.86 -23.01
C THR A 387 3.19 3.47 -23.63
N LEU A 388 2.72 3.40 -24.89
CA LEU A 388 2.86 2.41 -25.97
C LEU A 388 2.12 1.05 -25.96
N HIS A 389 1.37 0.91 -27.06
CA HIS A 389 0.98 -0.22 -27.92
C HIS A 389 0.40 -1.53 -27.36
N ASN A 390 -0.93 -1.64 -27.58
CA ASN A 390 -1.64 -2.82 -28.10
C ASN A 390 -0.76 -4.03 -28.44
N ALA A 391 -0.76 -5.01 -27.54
CA ALA A 391 -0.93 -6.40 -27.93
C ALA A 391 -2.30 -6.87 -27.40
N GLY A 392 -3.35 -6.62 -28.21
CA GLY A 392 -4.52 -7.50 -28.23
C GLY A 392 -5.68 -7.28 -27.25
N SER A 393 -5.71 -6.29 -26.37
CA SER A 393 -6.92 -6.05 -25.56
C SER A 393 -7.83 -5.00 -26.21
N LYS A 394 -8.86 -5.47 -26.92
CA LYS A 394 -10.13 -4.74 -26.85
C LYS A 394 -10.52 -4.77 -25.37
N LEU A 395 -10.26 -3.69 -24.64
CA LEU A 395 -10.99 -3.42 -23.41
C LEU A 395 -12.46 -3.41 -23.81
N ASP A 396 -13.17 -4.49 -23.49
CA ASP A 396 -14.61 -4.52 -23.60
C ASP A 396 -15.10 -3.30 -22.82
N GLY A 397 -15.67 -2.30 -23.50
CA GLY A 397 -16.12 -1.03 -22.93
C GLY A 397 -17.29 -1.15 -21.94
N ARG A 398 -17.47 -2.34 -21.36
CA ARG A 398 -18.42 -2.59 -20.28
C ARG A 398 -17.79 -2.11 -18.99
N LYS A 399 -18.30 -0.99 -18.46
CA LYS A 399 -18.08 -0.62 -17.06
C LYS A 399 -18.27 -1.88 -16.19
N PRO A 400 -17.30 -2.29 -15.36
CA PRO A 400 -17.55 -3.33 -14.38
C PRO A 400 -18.72 -2.84 -13.51
N ASN A 401 -19.80 -3.61 -13.52
CA ASN A 401 -20.98 -3.25 -12.73
C ASN A 401 -20.58 -3.22 -11.25
N THR A 402 -21.06 -2.25 -10.48
CA THR A 402 -20.89 -2.26 -9.02
C THR A 402 -21.61 -3.47 -8.42
N ASP A 403 -21.22 -3.91 -7.22
CA ASP A 403 -21.91 -4.99 -6.51
C ASP A 403 -23.43 -4.77 -6.44
N GLU A 404 -23.88 -3.52 -6.27
CA GLU A 404 -25.30 -3.16 -6.26
C GLU A 404 -25.97 -3.33 -7.64
N GLN A 405 -25.27 -2.96 -8.72
CA GLN A 405 -25.73 -3.15 -10.09
C GLN A 405 -25.79 -4.63 -10.48
N ILE A 406 -24.93 -5.48 -9.90
CA ILE A 406 -24.93 -6.92 -10.13
C ILE A 406 -26.07 -7.56 -9.33
N LEU A 407 -26.18 -7.24 -8.05
CA LEU A 407 -27.25 -7.76 -7.19
C LEU A 407 -28.64 -7.38 -7.73
N SER A 408 -28.83 -6.15 -8.20
CA SER A 408 -30.09 -5.71 -8.81
C SER A 408 -30.45 -6.43 -10.11
N ARG A 409 -29.48 -7.03 -10.83
CA ARG A 409 -29.71 -7.88 -12.00
C ARG A 409 -29.91 -9.35 -11.63
N VAL A 410 -29.14 -9.85 -10.66
CA VAL A 410 -29.12 -11.26 -10.25
C VAL A 410 -30.34 -11.61 -9.40
N ILE A 411 -30.74 -10.75 -8.45
CA ILE A 411 -31.87 -11.01 -7.53
C ILE A 411 -33.20 -11.24 -8.30
N PRO A 412 -33.58 -10.44 -9.30
CA PRO A 412 -34.76 -10.72 -10.12
C PRO A 412 -34.67 -12.07 -10.86
N GLN A 413 -33.52 -12.39 -11.46
CA GLN A 413 -33.33 -13.65 -12.19
C GLN A 413 -33.46 -14.88 -11.30
N LEU A 414 -32.89 -14.84 -10.08
CA LEU A 414 -33.05 -15.89 -9.07
C LEU A 414 -34.52 -16.10 -8.66
N ARG A 415 -35.37 -15.07 -8.85
CA ARG A 415 -36.81 -15.11 -8.55
C ARG A 415 -37.68 -15.45 -9.76
N GLU A 416 -37.17 -15.42 -11.00
CA GLU A 416 -37.96 -15.45 -12.24
C GLU A 416 -37.72 -16.67 -13.16
N VAL A 417 -37.09 -17.76 -12.70
CA VAL A 417 -36.81 -18.92 -13.58
C VAL A 417 -38.11 -19.58 -14.13
N PRO A 418 -38.33 -19.64 -15.46
CA PRO A 418 -39.54 -20.21 -16.05
C PRO A 418 -39.59 -21.74 -15.91
N THR A 419 -40.68 -22.24 -15.35
CA THR A 419 -40.95 -23.66 -15.11
C THR A 419 -41.41 -24.35 -16.39
N TRP A 420 -40.50 -24.76 -17.28
CA TRP A 420 -40.91 -25.60 -18.41
C TRP A 420 -40.31 -27.00 -18.43
N HIS A 421 -39.10 -27.27 -17.92
CA HIS A 421 -38.67 -28.67 -17.67
C HIS A 421 -37.70 -28.78 -16.47
N SER A 422 -37.99 -29.72 -15.58
CA SER A 422 -37.26 -30.12 -14.35
C SER A 422 -37.34 -29.17 -13.12
N LYS A 423 -37.27 -29.78 -11.92
CA LYS A 423 -37.46 -29.16 -10.58
C LYS A 423 -36.43 -28.05 -10.29
N VAL A 424 -36.62 -26.85 -10.82
CA VAL A 424 -35.80 -25.69 -10.44
C VAL A 424 -36.44 -24.98 -9.25
N HIS A 425 -35.75 -25.01 -8.11
CA HIS A 425 -36.18 -24.37 -6.87
C HIS A 425 -36.10 -22.84 -6.99
N ARG A 426 -37.19 -22.16 -6.60
CA ARG A 426 -37.31 -20.70 -6.62
C ARG A 426 -36.88 -20.13 -5.28
N TRP A 427 -35.92 -19.21 -5.29
CA TRP A 427 -35.40 -18.62 -4.05
C TRP A 427 -36.44 -17.69 -3.40
N GLN A 428 -36.72 -17.88 -2.11
CA GLN A 428 -37.64 -17.05 -1.32
C GLN A 428 -36.90 -16.38 -0.14
N ASN A 429 -37.33 -15.19 0.28
CA ASN A 429 -36.79 -14.51 1.47
C ASN A 429 -35.24 -14.36 1.49
N LEU A 430 -34.72 -13.63 0.50
CA LEU A 430 -33.29 -13.35 0.35
C LEU A 430 -32.80 -12.28 1.34
N VAL A 431 -31.75 -12.59 2.08
CA VAL A 431 -31.00 -11.63 2.92
C VAL A 431 -29.60 -11.45 2.35
N THR A 432 -29.13 -10.21 2.26
CA THR A 432 -27.74 -9.89 1.89
C THR A 432 -26.93 -9.65 3.14
N VAL A 433 -25.85 -10.40 3.31
CA VAL A 433 -24.90 -10.26 4.41
C VAL A 433 -23.59 -9.70 3.85
N ASN A 434 -23.14 -8.58 4.39
CA ASN A 434 -21.82 -8.04 4.08
C ASN A 434 -20.77 -8.71 4.97
N LEU A 435 -19.76 -9.30 4.34
CA LEU A 435 -18.61 -9.89 5.01
C LEU A 435 -17.44 -8.90 4.99
N SER A 436 -16.53 -9.05 5.95
CA SER A 436 -15.27 -8.30 5.95
C SER A 436 -14.43 -8.70 4.74
N LYS A 437 -13.58 -7.78 4.25
CA LYS A 437 -12.80 -7.96 3.01
C LYS A 437 -11.76 -9.09 3.08
N ASP A 438 -11.40 -9.49 4.29
CA ASP A 438 -10.48 -10.59 4.62
C ASP A 438 -11.18 -11.96 4.69
N ILE A 439 -12.49 -12.03 4.40
CA ILE A 439 -13.26 -13.27 4.43
C ILE A 439 -13.56 -13.76 3.01
N ASN A 440 -13.29 -15.04 2.77
CA ASN A 440 -13.64 -15.73 1.54
C ASN A 440 -15.14 -16.08 1.56
N ALA A 441 -15.95 -15.23 0.93
CA ALA A 441 -17.40 -15.41 0.87
C ALA A 441 -17.83 -16.75 0.26
N ARG A 442 -17.06 -17.32 -0.69
CA ARG A 442 -17.38 -18.62 -1.32
C ARG A 442 -17.16 -19.79 -0.37
N VAL A 443 -16.11 -19.75 0.44
CA VAL A 443 -15.87 -20.78 1.47
C VAL A 443 -16.96 -20.73 2.53
N VAL A 444 -17.33 -19.53 2.98
CA VAL A 444 -18.44 -19.32 3.92
C VAL A 444 -19.75 -19.87 3.32
N ALA A 445 -20.06 -19.55 2.06
CA ALA A 445 -21.21 -20.07 1.34
C ALA A 445 -21.27 -21.60 1.34
N LYS A 446 -20.18 -22.26 0.90
CA LYS A 446 -20.07 -23.73 0.88
C LYS A 446 -20.24 -24.35 2.27
N LEU A 447 -19.71 -23.72 3.31
CA LEU A 447 -19.85 -24.21 4.68
C LEU A 447 -21.29 -24.09 5.17
N ILE A 448 -21.95 -22.95 4.92
CA ILE A 448 -23.36 -22.75 5.28
C ILE A 448 -24.24 -23.78 4.58
N GLU A 449 -24.04 -24.02 3.28
CA GLU A 449 -24.77 -25.04 2.53
C GLU A 449 -24.59 -26.45 3.10
N LYS A 450 -23.38 -26.76 3.60
CA LYS A 450 -23.09 -28.04 4.24
C LYS A 450 -23.66 -28.16 5.66
N THR A 451 -23.63 -27.10 6.46
CA THR A 451 -23.95 -27.16 7.90
C THR A 451 -25.41 -26.85 8.21
N SER A 452 -26.08 -26.05 7.37
CA SER A 452 -27.39 -25.46 7.72
C SER A 452 -28.49 -25.70 6.67
N SER A 453 -28.21 -26.44 5.59
CA SER A 453 -29.14 -26.67 4.47
C SER A 453 -29.71 -25.40 3.82
N MET A 454 -29.19 -24.22 4.19
CA MET A 454 -29.53 -22.93 3.59
C MET A 454 -28.84 -22.78 2.25
N ARG A 455 -29.52 -22.19 1.27
CA ARG A 455 -28.92 -21.90 -0.04
C ARG A 455 -28.20 -20.57 0.01
N THR A 456 -27.02 -20.51 -0.58
CA THR A 456 -26.20 -19.31 -0.56
C THR A 456 -25.61 -18.97 -1.91
N LEU A 457 -25.39 -17.69 -2.15
CA LEU A 457 -24.69 -17.21 -3.33
C LEU A 457 -23.68 -16.14 -2.90
N ALA A 458 -22.41 -16.46 -3.04
CA ALA A 458 -21.33 -15.52 -2.79
C ALA A 458 -21.08 -14.62 -4.01
N TYR A 459 -20.87 -13.33 -3.78
CA TYR A 459 -20.46 -12.37 -4.80
C TYR A 459 -19.60 -11.28 -4.17
N GLY A 460 -18.31 -11.23 -4.53
CA GLY A 460 -17.34 -10.33 -3.89
C GLY A 460 -17.27 -10.57 -2.37
N SER A 461 -17.34 -9.50 -1.57
CA SER A 461 -17.42 -9.59 -0.10
C SER A 461 -18.85 -9.73 0.42
N LYS A 462 -19.82 -10.11 -0.42
CA LYS A 462 -21.23 -10.23 -0.05
C LYS A 462 -21.70 -11.66 -0.19
N LEU A 463 -22.61 -12.04 0.70
CA LEU A 463 -23.27 -13.33 0.71
C LEU A 463 -24.78 -13.12 0.65
N LEU A 464 -25.42 -13.64 -0.39
CA LEU A 464 -26.88 -13.80 -0.45
C LEU A 464 -27.24 -15.12 0.21
N VAL A 465 -28.17 -15.09 1.16
CA VAL A 465 -28.64 -16.27 1.89
C VAL A 465 -30.16 -16.37 1.74
N GLU A 466 -30.64 -17.55 1.35
CA GLU A 466 -32.06 -17.91 1.38
C GLU A 466 -32.43 -18.34 2.81
N THR A 467 -33.34 -17.61 3.45
CA THR A 467 -33.77 -17.92 4.83
C THR A 467 -35.29 -18.06 4.95
N ASN A 468 -35.76 -19.09 5.65
CA ASN A 468 -37.19 -19.30 5.88
C ASN A 468 -37.75 -18.49 7.05
N SER A 469 -36.90 -17.78 7.80
CA SER A 469 -37.34 -16.98 8.95
C SER A 469 -36.73 -15.58 8.93
N THR A 470 -37.36 -14.66 9.66
CA THR A 470 -36.75 -13.42 10.12
C THR A 470 -35.65 -13.76 11.15
N HIS A 471 -34.56 -14.38 10.70
CA HIS A 471 -33.41 -14.74 11.54
C HIS A 471 -32.73 -13.45 12.03
N HIS A 472 -33.14 -12.97 13.20
CA HIS A 472 -32.49 -11.84 13.88
C HIS A 472 -31.01 -12.13 14.26
N SER A 473 -30.55 -13.39 14.15
CA SER A 473 -29.20 -13.85 14.48
C SER A 473 -28.31 -14.22 13.29
N LEU A 474 -28.78 -14.17 12.03
CA LEU A 474 -28.05 -14.77 10.89
C LEU A 474 -26.60 -14.28 10.77
N LYS A 475 -26.36 -12.99 11.01
CA LYS A 475 -25.01 -12.41 10.97
C LYS A 475 -24.12 -13.00 12.08
N ALA A 476 -24.64 -13.12 13.31
CA ALA A 476 -23.91 -13.69 14.42
C ALA A 476 -23.60 -15.19 14.20
N ASP A 477 -24.54 -15.93 13.61
CA ASP A 477 -24.35 -17.34 13.26
C ASP A 477 -23.24 -17.53 12.21
N ILE A 478 -23.21 -16.65 11.20
CA ILE A 478 -22.14 -16.63 10.20
C ILE A 478 -20.80 -16.22 10.81
N ASP A 479 -20.77 -15.20 11.67
CA ASP A 479 -19.54 -14.75 12.33
C ASP A 479 -18.99 -15.83 13.29
N HIS A 480 -19.87 -16.58 13.95
CA HIS A 480 -19.49 -17.75 14.75
C HIS A 480 -18.91 -18.87 13.89
N LEU A 481 -19.54 -19.19 12.75
CA LEU A 481 -19.04 -20.16 11.79
C LEU A 481 -17.66 -19.77 11.24
N ILE A 482 -17.45 -18.50 10.90
CA ILE A 482 -16.15 -17.97 10.47
C ILE A 482 -15.10 -18.14 11.58
N THR A 483 -15.47 -17.89 12.84
CA THR A 483 -14.56 -18.03 13.99
C THR A 483 -14.16 -19.49 14.22
N GLN A 484 -15.07 -20.43 13.99
CA GLN A 484 -14.83 -21.88 14.11
C GLN A 484 -14.04 -22.46 12.93
N HIS A 485 -14.11 -21.83 11.76
CA HIS A 485 -13.47 -22.32 10.53
C HIS A 485 -12.46 -21.30 9.99
N PRO A 486 -11.18 -21.39 10.43
CA PRO A 486 -10.09 -20.53 9.95
C PRO A 486 -9.93 -20.48 8.43
N SER A 487 -10.35 -21.52 7.69
CA SER A 487 -10.36 -21.57 6.23
C SER A 487 -11.30 -20.55 5.57
N CYS A 488 -12.23 -19.95 6.34
CA CYS A 488 -13.05 -18.84 5.86
C CYS A 488 -12.26 -17.57 5.62
N LYS A 489 -11.06 -17.43 6.20
CA LYS A 489 -10.22 -16.24 6.02
C LYS A 489 -9.43 -16.36 4.72
N LEU A 490 -9.40 -15.27 3.95
CA LEU A 490 -8.49 -15.15 2.83
C LEU A 490 -7.04 -15.14 3.34
N PRO A 491 -6.09 -15.71 2.57
CA PRO A 491 -4.66 -15.47 2.77
C PRO A 491 -4.39 -13.97 2.95
N GLU A 492 -3.39 -13.62 3.76
CA GLU A 492 -2.92 -12.22 3.95
C GLU A 492 -2.13 -11.73 2.72
N LEU A 493 -2.68 -11.96 1.53
CA LEU A 493 -2.16 -11.54 0.25
C LEU A 493 -2.74 -10.16 -0.13
N PRO A 494 -2.07 -9.41 -1.01
CA PRO A 494 -2.63 -8.18 -1.58
C PRO A 494 -4.06 -8.39 -2.11
N GLN A 495 -4.98 -7.48 -1.81
CA GLN A 495 -6.40 -7.58 -2.20
C GLN A 495 -6.60 -7.75 -3.71
N LEU A 496 -5.68 -7.22 -4.51
CA LEU A 496 -5.67 -7.37 -5.97
C LEU A 496 -5.55 -8.84 -6.42
N LEU A 497 -4.98 -9.73 -5.60
CA LEU A 497 -4.83 -11.15 -5.89
C LEU A 497 -6.04 -11.99 -5.47
N HIS A 498 -7.01 -11.42 -4.73
CA HIS A 498 -8.19 -12.16 -4.30
C HIS A 498 -8.93 -12.87 -5.44
N PRO A 499 -9.14 -12.27 -6.64
CA PRO A 499 -9.74 -12.98 -7.76
C PRO A 499 -8.95 -14.21 -8.21
N LEU A 500 -7.60 -14.15 -8.14
CA LEU A 500 -6.72 -15.26 -8.49
C LEU A 500 -6.73 -16.37 -7.44
N ILE A 501 -6.90 -16.04 -6.15
CA ILE A 501 -7.08 -17.01 -5.06
C ILE A 501 -8.37 -17.81 -5.28
N GLU A 502 -9.47 -17.14 -5.61
CA GLU A 502 -10.76 -17.80 -5.89
C GLU A 502 -10.71 -18.76 -7.09
N GLN A 503 -9.80 -18.52 -8.04
CA GLN A 503 -9.54 -19.43 -9.16
C GLN A 503 -8.69 -20.61 -8.71
N LEU A 504 -7.66 -20.39 -7.90
CA LEU A 504 -6.74 -21.42 -7.42
C LEU A 504 -7.48 -22.48 -6.58
N GLU A 505 -8.51 -22.07 -5.83
CA GLU A 505 -9.39 -22.99 -5.09
C GLU A 505 -10.23 -23.95 -5.97
N GLN A 506 -10.23 -23.78 -7.29
CA GLN A 506 -10.94 -24.66 -8.24
C GLN A 506 -10.12 -25.88 -8.65
N GLY A 507 -8.87 -26.01 -8.16
CA GLY A 507 -8.01 -27.17 -8.36
C GLY A 507 -6.70 -26.86 -9.10
N ASP A 508 -6.48 -25.63 -9.51
CA ASP A 508 -5.23 -25.21 -10.17
C ASP A 508 -4.13 -24.92 -9.14
N HIS A 509 -2.87 -25.22 -9.48
CA HIS A 509 -1.71 -24.84 -8.67
C HIS A 509 -1.21 -23.42 -8.97
N GLN A 510 -1.61 -22.89 -10.12
CA GLN A 510 -1.19 -21.60 -10.64
C GLN A 510 -2.38 -20.88 -11.26
N THR A 511 -2.48 -19.58 -10.99
CA THR A 511 -3.44 -18.68 -11.64
C THR A 511 -2.73 -17.43 -12.12
N VAL A 512 -3.11 -16.98 -13.31
CA VAL A 512 -2.45 -15.87 -14.02
C VAL A 512 -3.51 -14.96 -14.60
N ASP A 513 -3.37 -13.66 -14.41
CA ASP A 513 -4.04 -12.66 -15.22
C ASP A 513 -3.01 -11.87 -16.04
N HIS A 514 -3.46 -10.85 -16.78
CA HIS A 514 -2.58 -10.06 -17.66
C HIS A 514 -1.39 -9.40 -16.95
N HIS A 515 -1.45 -9.20 -15.64
CA HIS A 515 -0.46 -8.44 -14.87
C HIS A 515 -0.09 -9.06 -13.51
N CYS A 516 -0.70 -10.17 -13.12
CA CYS A 516 -0.45 -10.80 -11.84
C CYS A 516 -0.27 -12.31 -12.02
N TRP A 517 0.62 -12.86 -11.22
CA TRP A 517 0.87 -14.30 -11.16
C TRP A 517 0.77 -14.75 -9.71
N LEU A 518 0.08 -15.86 -9.48
CA LEU A 518 -0.07 -16.49 -8.17
C LEU A 518 0.13 -18.00 -8.30
N TYR A 519 0.93 -18.55 -7.39
CA TYR A 519 1.21 -19.98 -7.31
C TYR A 519 1.08 -20.45 -5.86
N GLY A 520 0.33 -21.52 -5.63
CA GLY A 520 0.06 -22.06 -4.30
C GLY A 520 0.59 -23.48 -4.14
N ILE A 521 1.36 -23.71 -3.07
CA ILE A 521 1.88 -25.04 -2.70
C ILE A 521 1.30 -25.43 -1.35
N ALA A 522 0.60 -26.57 -1.30
CA ALA A 522 0.20 -27.16 -0.03
C ALA A 522 1.44 -27.63 0.75
N VAL A 523 1.57 -27.20 1.99
CA VAL A 523 2.67 -27.57 2.87
C VAL A 523 2.13 -28.48 3.97
N PRO A 524 2.61 -29.73 4.08
CA PRO A 524 2.24 -30.60 5.20
C PRO A 524 2.61 -29.96 6.54
N VAL A 525 1.81 -30.22 7.57
CA VAL A 525 1.90 -29.54 8.88
C VAL A 525 3.28 -29.70 9.50
N GLU A 526 3.92 -30.85 9.31
CA GLU A 526 5.27 -31.16 9.78
C GLU A 526 6.36 -30.26 9.17
N TYR A 527 6.12 -29.64 8.01
CA TYR A 527 7.07 -28.72 7.35
C TYR A 527 6.75 -27.24 7.59
N ARG A 528 5.72 -26.89 8.37
CA ARG A 528 5.29 -25.48 8.51
C ARG A 528 6.40 -24.55 8.98
N LEU A 529 7.22 -24.99 9.93
CA LEU A 529 8.29 -24.17 10.52
C LEU A 529 9.38 -23.91 9.47
N ILE A 530 9.69 -24.92 8.67
CA ILE A 530 10.67 -24.82 7.59
C ILE A 530 10.11 -23.92 6.47
N ALA A 531 8.81 -23.98 6.17
CA ALA A 531 8.17 -23.07 5.22
C ALA A 531 8.19 -21.61 5.68
N GLN A 532 7.88 -21.33 6.95
CA GLN A 532 7.94 -20.00 7.55
C GLN A 532 9.35 -19.41 7.57
N LEU A 533 10.37 -20.23 7.81
CA LEU A 533 11.77 -19.79 7.70
C LEU A 533 12.13 -19.56 6.23
N SER A 534 11.74 -20.48 5.35
CA SER A 534 12.07 -20.42 3.92
C SER A 534 11.47 -19.20 3.22
N GLN A 535 10.25 -18.76 3.57
CA GLN A 535 9.68 -17.53 2.98
C GLN A 535 10.55 -16.29 3.23
N TYR A 536 11.17 -16.16 4.41
CA TYR A 536 12.03 -15.00 4.73
C TYR A 536 13.39 -15.12 4.04
N LEU A 537 13.91 -16.34 3.97
CA LEU A 537 15.13 -16.63 3.24
C LEU A 537 14.99 -16.39 1.73
N ILE A 538 13.86 -16.76 1.15
CA ILE A 538 13.55 -16.53 -0.26
C ILE A 538 13.40 -15.03 -0.53
N GLN A 539 12.64 -14.31 0.30
CA GLN A 539 12.41 -12.86 0.16
C GLN A 539 13.65 -11.99 0.38
N SER A 540 14.73 -12.51 0.95
CA SER A 540 16.00 -11.80 1.12
C SER A 540 17.02 -12.11 0.00
N SER A 541 16.69 -13.03 -0.92
CA SER A 541 17.60 -13.47 -1.97
C SER A 541 17.53 -12.60 -3.21
N ALA A 542 18.69 -12.13 -3.69
CA ALA A 542 18.81 -11.45 -4.97
C ALA A 542 18.32 -12.31 -6.16
N GLN A 543 18.44 -13.64 -6.08
CA GLN A 543 17.99 -14.54 -7.14
C GLN A 543 16.48 -14.51 -7.31
N PHE A 544 15.75 -14.47 -6.19
CA PHE A 544 14.29 -14.37 -6.17
C PHE A 544 13.80 -12.96 -6.50
N LEU A 545 14.47 -11.93 -5.98
CA LEU A 545 14.07 -10.53 -6.15
C LEU A 545 14.42 -9.95 -7.52
N ARG A 546 15.15 -10.68 -8.37
CA ARG A 546 15.63 -10.19 -9.68
C ARG A 546 14.55 -9.49 -10.52
N PRO A 547 13.32 -10.02 -10.69
CA PRO A 547 12.28 -9.35 -11.48
C PRO A 547 11.93 -7.96 -10.94
N ARG A 548 11.82 -7.84 -9.62
CA ARG A 548 11.54 -6.57 -8.94
C ARG A 548 12.71 -5.60 -9.01
N ILE A 549 13.94 -6.09 -9.00
CA ILE A 549 15.14 -5.25 -9.08
C ILE A 549 15.35 -4.72 -10.50
N GLN A 550 14.92 -5.48 -11.51
CA GLN A 550 15.08 -5.14 -12.93
C GLN A 550 13.86 -4.45 -13.55
N GLY A 551 12.88 -4.08 -12.74
CA GLY A 551 11.68 -3.37 -13.18
C GLY A 551 10.68 -4.21 -13.98
N GLU A 552 10.77 -5.55 -13.91
CA GLU A 552 9.81 -6.43 -14.58
C GLU A 552 8.47 -6.51 -13.83
N CYS A 553 8.45 -6.24 -12.52
CA CYS A 553 7.24 -6.23 -11.70
C CYS A 553 7.31 -5.19 -10.58
N TYR A 554 6.14 -4.81 -10.05
CA TYR A 554 6.05 -3.90 -8.90
C TYR A 554 6.26 -4.61 -7.57
N VAL A 555 5.72 -5.82 -7.42
CA VAL A 555 5.92 -6.67 -6.23
C VAL A 555 6.25 -8.09 -6.67
N ILE A 556 7.15 -8.74 -5.92
CA ILE A 556 7.36 -10.19 -5.94
C ILE A 556 7.59 -10.65 -4.50
N SER A 557 6.92 -11.71 -4.06
CA SER A 557 7.01 -12.16 -2.67
C SER A 557 6.60 -13.63 -2.52
N SER A 558 6.96 -14.21 -1.38
CA SER A 558 6.52 -15.52 -0.92
C SER A 558 5.89 -15.39 0.47
N LEU A 559 4.73 -15.98 0.69
CA LEU A 559 4.01 -15.91 1.95
C LEU A 559 3.47 -17.28 2.34
N TYR A 560 3.86 -17.76 3.52
CA TYR A 560 3.23 -18.92 4.14
C TYR A 560 2.02 -18.49 4.96
N CYS A 561 0.85 -19.05 4.63
CA CYS A 561 -0.41 -18.77 5.32
C CYS A 561 -0.81 -19.94 6.21
N GLU A 562 -0.80 -19.72 7.53
CA GLU A 562 -1.13 -20.75 8.53
C GLU A 562 -2.55 -21.31 8.35
N HIS A 563 -3.51 -20.45 8.00
CA HIS A 563 -4.93 -20.81 7.89
C HIS A 563 -5.20 -21.76 6.72
N SER A 564 -4.56 -21.53 5.57
CA SER A 564 -4.70 -22.38 4.38
C SER A 564 -3.64 -23.48 4.31
N LYS A 565 -2.61 -23.44 5.16
CA LYS A 565 -1.44 -24.33 5.13
C LYS A 565 -0.75 -24.33 3.76
N GLN A 566 -0.76 -23.17 3.09
CA GLN A 566 -0.14 -23.00 1.78
C GLN A 566 1.01 -22.01 1.84
N LEU A 567 2.06 -22.31 1.07
CA LEU A 567 3.09 -21.36 0.70
C LEU A 567 2.73 -20.78 -0.67
N TYR A 568 2.46 -19.49 -0.70
CA TYR A 568 2.18 -18.76 -1.92
C TYR A 568 3.45 -18.10 -2.46
N PHE A 569 3.60 -18.11 -3.77
CA PHE A 569 4.49 -17.22 -4.52
C PHE A 569 3.64 -16.33 -5.41
N TYR A 570 3.96 -15.06 -5.48
CA TYR A 570 3.20 -14.15 -6.32
C TYR A 570 4.04 -12.99 -6.85
N SER A 571 3.61 -12.46 -8.00
CA SER A 571 4.05 -11.18 -8.53
C SER A 571 2.88 -10.32 -8.97
N VAL A 572 3.07 -9.00 -8.85
CA VAL A 572 2.03 -7.99 -9.10
C VAL A 572 2.56 -6.94 -10.06
N PHE A 573 1.67 -6.52 -10.97
CA PHE A 573 1.96 -5.59 -12.06
C PHE A 573 3.19 -6.03 -12.85
N ASP A 574 3.16 -7.27 -13.27
CA ASP A 574 4.21 -7.98 -13.96
C ASP A 574 4.10 -7.79 -15.47
N CYS A 575 5.23 -7.58 -16.16
CA CYS A 575 5.26 -7.56 -17.62
C CYS A 575 5.42 -8.95 -18.25
N GLN A 576 5.76 -9.98 -17.47
CA GLN A 576 5.98 -11.36 -17.91
C GLN A 576 5.41 -12.39 -16.90
N PRO A 577 4.13 -12.30 -16.50
CA PRO A 577 3.58 -13.18 -15.48
C PRO A 577 3.61 -14.66 -15.89
N ASP A 578 3.43 -14.98 -17.17
CA ASP A 578 3.46 -16.36 -17.69
C ASP A 578 4.83 -17.05 -17.54
N GLN A 579 5.92 -16.29 -17.42
CA GLN A 579 7.27 -16.83 -17.26
C GLN A 579 7.68 -17.01 -15.79
N ARG A 580 6.83 -16.60 -14.83
CA ARG A 580 7.21 -16.53 -13.42
C ARG A 580 7.41 -17.87 -12.77
N GLN A 581 6.63 -18.87 -13.15
CA GLN A 581 6.83 -20.23 -12.65
C GLN A 581 8.27 -20.71 -12.92
N GLN A 582 8.73 -20.64 -14.17
CA GLN A 582 10.09 -21.03 -14.55
C GLN A 582 11.16 -20.21 -13.81
N HIS A 583 10.95 -18.90 -13.68
CA HIS A 583 11.87 -18.03 -12.96
C HIS A 583 12.00 -18.44 -11.49
N ILE A 584 10.87 -18.64 -10.80
CA ILE A 584 10.87 -19.04 -9.39
C ILE A 584 11.53 -20.39 -9.20
N THR A 585 11.25 -21.37 -10.06
CA THR A 585 11.94 -22.68 -10.03
C THR A 585 13.45 -22.53 -10.09
N GLN A 586 13.97 -21.70 -11.02
CA GLN A 586 15.41 -21.45 -11.13
C GLN A 586 15.98 -20.70 -9.92
N ALA A 587 15.23 -19.72 -9.39
CA ALA A 587 15.64 -18.98 -8.21
C ALA A 587 15.73 -19.89 -6.97
N LEU A 588 14.72 -20.72 -6.73
CA LEU A 588 14.70 -21.68 -5.61
C LEU A 588 15.86 -22.67 -5.70
N GLN A 589 16.14 -23.21 -6.89
CA GLN A 589 17.30 -24.08 -7.11
C GLN A 589 18.63 -23.38 -6.77
N ARG A 590 18.84 -22.15 -7.27
CA ARG A 590 20.07 -21.40 -6.98
C ARG A 590 20.21 -21.05 -5.49
N ILE A 591 19.10 -20.71 -4.83
CA ILE A 591 19.09 -20.47 -3.39
C ILE A 591 19.43 -21.75 -2.64
N ALA A 592 18.86 -22.89 -3.04
CA ALA A 592 19.16 -24.18 -2.43
C ALA A 592 20.64 -24.53 -2.59
N ASP A 593 21.27 -24.20 -3.71
CA ASP A 593 22.68 -24.47 -3.97
C ASP A 593 23.64 -23.54 -3.18
N ASP A 594 23.21 -22.35 -2.79
CA ASP A 594 24.02 -21.36 -2.04
C ASP A 594 24.04 -21.63 -0.52
N ILE A 595 24.90 -22.58 -0.11
CA ILE A 595 25.09 -22.94 1.31
C ILE A 595 25.54 -21.74 2.15
N VAL A 596 26.37 -20.88 1.60
CA VAL A 596 26.96 -19.75 2.34
C VAL A 596 25.87 -18.76 2.70
N PHE A 597 25.02 -18.40 1.72
CA PHE A 597 23.85 -17.56 1.95
C PHE A 597 22.90 -18.16 2.98
N ILE A 598 22.55 -19.44 2.86
CA ILE A 598 21.65 -20.10 3.82
C ILE A 598 22.24 -20.06 5.23
N LYS A 599 23.54 -20.38 5.38
CA LYS A 599 24.23 -20.40 6.68
C LYS A 599 24.28 -19.04 7.35
N GLN A 600 24.48 -17.97 6.57
CA GLN A 600 24.52 -16.59 7.09
C GLN A 600 23.13 -16.07 7.46
N THR A 601 22.12 -16.44 6.67
CA THR A 601 20.75 -15.92 6.80
C THR A 601 19.93 -16.66 7.86
N LEU A 602 20.14 -17.98 8.01
CA LEU A 602 19.34 -18.83 8.88
C LEU A 602 19.29 -18.36 10.35
N PRO A 603 20.38 -17.91 11.00
CA PRO A 603 20.31 -17.38 12.36
C PRO A 603 19.43 -16.13 12.48
N LEU A 604 19.44 -15.25 11.48
CA LEU A 604 18.67 -14.00 11.48
C LEU A 604 17.17 -14.28 11.40
N ILE A 605 16.74 -15.14 10.47
CA ILE A 605 15.33 -15.50 10.32
C ILE A 605 14.80 -16.29 11.53
N LYS A 606 15.64 -17.09 12.20
CA LYS A 606 15.28 -17.75 13.46
C LYS A 606 14.99 -16.72 14.55
N ASN A 607 15.88 -15.73 14.71
CA ASN A 607 15.69 -14.65 15.68
C ASN A 607 14.45 -13.81 15.35
N LYS A 608 14.24 -13.46 14.07
CA LYS A 608 13.03 -12.75 13.63
C LYS A 608 11.76 -13.51 14.03
N LEU A 609 11.71 -14.82 13.81
CA LEU A 609 10.54 -15.64 14.14
C LEU A 609 10.29 -15.70 15.67
N ILE A 610 11.35 -15.79 16.48
CA ILE A 610 11.25 -15.73 17.95
C ILE A 610 10.64 -14.41 18.42
N HIS A 611 11.02 -13.29 17.80
CA HIS A 611 10.53 -11.96 18.18
C HIS A 611 9.16 -11.58 17.61
N GLN A 612 8.75 -12.18 16.49
CA GLN A 612 7.44 -11.92 15.88
C GLN A 612 6.29 -12.70 16.53
N HIS A 613 6.58 -13.74 17.33
CA HIS A 613 5.56 -14.59 17.93
C HIS A 613 5.80 -14.83 19.43
N PRO A 614 5.01 -14.23 20.33
CA PRO A 614 4.51 -14.98 21.47
C PRO A 614 3.34 -15.83 20.98
N ILE A 615 3.53 -17.15 20.90
CA ILE A 615 2.45 -18.15 20.87
C ILE A 615 1.78 -18.42 19.49
N ARG A 616 2.21 -19.50 18.84
CA ARG A 616 1.42 -20.56 18.15
C ARG A 616 2.35 -21.42 17.32
N PHE A 617 2.97 -22.38 17.98
CA PHE A 617 3.58 -23.51 17.30
C PHE A 617 3.04 -24.78 17.96
N GLY A 618 2.91 -25.86 17.21
CA GLY A 618 3.02 -27.25 17.66
C GLY A 618 3.83 -28.01 16.59
N ALA A 619 4.95 -28.65 16.92
CA ALA A 619 5.72 -29.43 15.93
C ALA A 619 6.13 -30.78 16.54
N LEU A 620 6.02 -31.86 15.77
CA LEU A 620 6.43 -33.21 16.12
C LEU A 620 7.18 -33.86 14.94
N THR A 621 8.02 -34.84 15.27
CA THR A 621 8.69 -35.75 14.32
C THR A 621 7.81 -36.97 14.00
N PRO A 622 8.02 -37.68 12.87
CA PRO A 622 7.24 -38.88 12.50
C PRO A 622 7.19 -39.96 13.61
N THR A 623 8.25 -40.07 14.41
CA THR A 623 8.36 -41.05 15.50
C THR A 623 7.56 -40.65 16.75
N GLN A 624 7.28 -39.35 16.93
CA GLN A 624 6.42 -38.84 18.00
C GLN A 624 4.92 -38.91 17.63
N LEU A 625 4.61 -39.04 16.33
CA LEU A 625 3.24 -39.14 15.79
C LEU A 625 2.58 -40.51 16.02
N ALA A 626 3.36 -41.57 16.27
CA ALA A 626 2.82 -42.92 16.44
C ALA A 626 2.16 -43.16 17.82
N GLN A 627 2.22 -42.20 18.74
CA GLN A 627 1.74 -42.35 20.12
C GLN A 627 0.80 -41.25 20.60
N VAL A 628 0.37 -40.32 19.74
CA VAL A 628 -0.49 -39.20 20.15
C VAL A 628 -1.70 -39.10 19.22
N ASP A 629 -2.72 -39.90 19.53
CA ASP A 629 -4.10 -39.60 19.18
C ASP A 629 -4.63 -38.65 20.26
N GLN A 630 -4.76 -37.36 19.92
CA GLN A 630 -5.83 -36.42 20.31
C GLN A 630 -5.36 -34.96 20.14
N ASP A 631 -6.20 -34.19 19.45
CA ASP A 631 -6.16 -32.73 19.28
C ASP A 631 -5.72 -31.99 20.56
N SER A 632 -4.54 -31.37 20.54
CA SER A 632 -4.21 -30.31 21.49
C SER A 632 -3.87 -29.02 20.72
N ASN A 633 -4.82 -28.08 20.73
CA ASN A 633 -4.68 -26.69 20.28
C ASN A 633 -3.83 -25.84 21.25
N GLU A 634 -2.93 -26.45 22.05
CA GLU A 634 -2.20 -25.73 23.08
C GLU A 634 -0.98 -24.97 22.53
N PRO A 635 -0.74 -23.76 23.04
CA PRO A 635 0.33 -22.90 22.57
C PRO A 635 1.72 -23.38 23.01
N LEU A 636 2.66 -23.54 22.05
CA LEU A 636 4.08 -23.68 22.39
C LEU A 636 4.64 -22.39 23.00
N ASP A 637 5.35 -22.53 24.12
CA ASP A 637 6.10 -21.44 24.75
C ASP A 637 7.38 -21.09 23.95
N SER A 638 7.98 -19.93 24.25
CA SER A 638 9.19 -19.44 23.57
C SER A 638 10.38 -20.40 23.72
N VAL A 639 10.48 -21.08 24.86
CA VAL A 639 11.56 -22.04 25.17
C VAL A 639 11.49 -23.25 24.24
N HIS A 640 10.30 -23.76 23.99
CA HIS A 640 10.11 -24.89 23.10
C HIS A 640 10.29 -24.51 21.63
N LEU A 641 9.86 -23.32 21.21
CA LEU A 641 10.13 -22.80 19.87
C LEU A 641 11.64 -22.70 19.61
N GLU A 642 12.40 -22.13 20.54
CA GLU A 642 13.86 -22.06 20.43
C GLU A 642 14.49 -23.46 20.29
N LYS A 643 14.00 -24.44 21.03
CA LYS A 643 14.47 -25.84 20.93
C LYS A 643 14.23 -26.42 19.54
N LEU A 644 13.05 -26.18 18.95
CA LEU A 644 12.72 -26.63 17.60
C LEU A 644 13.56 -25.93 16.54
N LEU A 645 13.73 -24.60 16.65
CA LEU A 645 14.55 -23.82 15.73
C LEU A 645 16.03 -24.26 15.74
N LYS A 646 16.55 -24.70 16.89
CA LYS A 646 17.91 -25.29 16.98
C LYS A 646 18.07 -26.58 16.16
N GLN A 647 16.98 -27.32 15.90
CA GLN A 647 17.00 -28.55 15.10
C GLN A 647 16.97 -28.29 13.60
N VAL A 648 16.52 -27.12 13.15
CA VAL A 648 16.50 -26.76 11.73
C VAL A 648 17.90 -26.40 11.27
N SER A 649 18.52 -27.26 10.45
CA SER A 649 19.84 -27.03 9.85
C SER A 649 19.74 -26.40 8.46
N GLU A 650 20.87 -25.97 7.91
CA GLU A 650 20.97 -25.53 6.52
C GLU A 650 20.53 -26.64 5.56
N THR A 651 20.85 -27.90 5.87
CA THR A 651 20.42 -29.08 5.09
C THR A 651 18.90 -29.23 5.06
N CYS A 652 18.21 -28.93 6.17
CA CYS A 652 16.75 -28.96 6.22
C CYS A 652 16.13 -27.95 5.24
N ILE A 653 16.65 -26.71 5.23
CA ILE A 653 16.21 -25.66 4.29
C ILE A 653 16.50 -26.08 2.86
N ARG A 654 17.71 -26.56 2.56
CA ARG A 654 18.09 -27.01 1.21
C ARG A 654 17.15 -28.10 0.68
N HIS A 655 16.92 -29.16 1.47
CA HIS A 655 16.03 -30.24 1.07
C HIS A 655 14.61 -29.75 0.82
N PHE A 656 14.11 -28.84 1.67
CA PHE A 656 12.80 -28.24 1.47
C PHE A 656 12.73 -27.42 0.19
N LEU A 657 13.72 -26.58 -0.12
CA LEU A 657 13.77 -25.81 -1.36
C LEU A 657 13.86 -26.71 -2.61
N PHE A 658 14.62 -27.81 -2.56
CA PHE A 658 14.62 -28.81 -3.64
C PHE A 658 13.26 -29.48 -3.80
N HIS A 659 12.59 -29.82 -2.70
CA HIS A 659 11.24 -30.37 -2.74
C HIS A 659 10.26 -29.38 -3.40
N LEU A 660 10.26 -28.11 -2.99
CA LEU A 660 9.44 -27.08 -3.63
C LEU A 660 9.74 -26.96 -5.13
N THR A 661 11.01 -27.00 -5.51
CA THR A 661 11.45 -26.93 -6.90
C THR A 661 10.88 -28.10 -7.72
N ASN A 662 10.95 -29.33 -7.18
CA ASN A 662 10.41 -30.53 -7.83
C ASN A 662 8.88 -30.51 -7.91
N GLU A 663 8.18 -30.06 -6.86
CA GLU A 663 6.72 -29.91 -6.87
C GLU A 663 6.27 -28.94 -7.97
N ILE A 664 6.96 -27.81 -8.13
CA ILE A 664 6.66 -26.83 -9.19
C ILE A 664 6.93 -27.41 -10.59
N ILE A 665 7.97 -28.24 -10.75
CA ILE A 665 8.27 -28.89 -12.03
C ILE A 665 7.23 -29.98 -12.35
N ASN A 666 6.90 -30.82 -11.38
CA ASN A 666 6.00 -31.97 -11.57
C ASN A 666 4.56 -31.53 -11.86
N SER A 667 4.08 -30.46 -11.23
CA SER A 667 2.77 -29.87 -11.54
C SER A 667 2.67 -29.39 -13.00
N THR A 668 3.81 -29.02 -13.62
CA THR A 668 3.88 -28.62 -15.04
C THR A 668 3.69 -29.81 -15.98
N SER A 669 4.20 -30.99 -15.60
CA SER A 669 4.14 -32.20 -16.43
C SER A 669 2.74 -32.82 -16.53
N HIS A 670 1.86 -32.58 -15.54
CA HIS A 670 0.48 -33.05 -15.55
C HIS A 670 -0.47 -32.21 -16.41
N ILE A 671 -0.06 -31.02 -16.86
CA ILE A 671 -0.86 -30.11 -17.70
C ILE A 671 -0.59 -30.34 -19.21
N GLN A 672 0.53 -31.00 -19.56
CA GLN A 672 0.91 -31.29 -20.95
C GLN A 672 0.62 -32.74 -21.40
N GLY A 673 -0.11 -33.52 -20.59
CA GLY A 673 -0.43 -34.94 -20.83
C GLY A 673 -1.81 -35.18 -21.43
#